data_AF-A0A814YYN5-F1
#
_entry.id   AF-A0A814YYN5-F1
#
_cell.length_a   1.000
_cell.length_b   1.000
_cell.length_c   1.000
_cell.angle_alpha   90.00
_cell.angle_beta   90.00
_cell.angle_gamma   90.00
#
_symmetry.space_group_name_H-M   'P 1'
#
loop_
_entity.id
_entity.type
_entity.pdbx_description
1 polymer ?
#
loop_
_entity_poly.entity_id
_entity_poly.type
_entity_poly.pdbx_seq_one_letter_code
_entity_poly.pdbx_strand_id
1 'polypeptide(L)'
;MTSQSSAIHRRNSAAVHPFPNPSTVVIVLGAQWGDEGKGKLVDLLASEADIVCRCQGGNNAGHSVVVDGVEYDFHMLPSGFHLQNCVNIIGNGCVVNLPELVEEIKKNESRGVTDWSRRLFISDRAHLVFDFHKQTDGLIERGRGTSSLGTTKKGIGPTYSSKATRNGIRMIDLMGDFAIFAEKLRNLFNYYKLTFPDLEGDIEKTIEQFKALADYFRPMTIDTIAYLNQAIIDGSKKILVEGANATMLDIDFGTYPYVTSSNCSVGGACTGLGLPPKHIGDIYGVVKAYTTRVGDGVFPTELKNEIGEHLQTRGREWGVTTGRKRRCGWLDLVLLKYTNMINGFTALCLTKLDTLDELAEIKVATTYKRNGVELPSFPASVDTMHDIDVEYVTFPGWRGRSTSECRTFNSLPHNARLYVQFIEQYLGVPVKWIGVGKDRMAMLKLNRNDILSTEREKRIMFVMRINIQTLLFDDCTHENNHFIIMSFQFLNLNINNQVIPITPSLSPSSCSLADSDFIHQRHVHSSATTLDTVEHRRASIASVVHPDPLGPVAPNDEVTLKRHLGLFSGVCFIIGIIIGSGIFVSPKGVLRETQSVGLCLVIWMACGSVSLLGALCYAEIGTVIPRNGAEVAYMKEGIGSLHERTGDILGYLFSWTNTLILKPTSIAVLTLTFSQYFLSGIMDDCGPPEELVKMTAVFALLMLINVNSLSVSAANRLNILFVICKISTIVTVIIAGLVRIGQGHTQNLQNGFAGTTNKPLGVALAFYSGLWAYDGWNSLNSVTEELKNPRRNLWLSIVLALPFVMICYLLTNISYFTVMSKGALLSSNAVAVTWGETVLGPAVRALPILISISALGSANGSLFGAARYCMVSSQYGYLPEVFACIHSRRLTPVPGVVLQGVFAIAFCLPSNIDSLIDFFSFAAWIFYGLTFTATLCCKFTKKTANRVISVPLPLNIIIILISVYLVVAPLIAAPSIGFLIAGALILFGLVFYYPFVYRKIELTIITKLNAFLITFFGLKRAQVNI
;
A
#
# COMPACT_ATOMS: atom_id res chain seq x y z
N MET A 1 22.76 -48.93 -26.62
CA MET A 1 21.97 -49.37 -25.45
C MET A 1 22.91 -49.26 -24.24
N THR A 2 22.77 -48.20 -23.43
CA THR A 2 21.95 -48.11 -22.18
C THR A 2 22.53 -48.96 -21.03
N SER A 3 22.66 -48.46 -19.78
CA SER A 3 22.43 -47.10 -19.25
C SER A 3 22.86 -47.01 -17.77
N GLN A 4 23.12 -45.78 -17.29
CA GLN A 4 22.93 -45.32 -15.90
C GLN A 4 23.51 -46.15 -14.73
N SER A 5 24.57 -45.65 -14.08
CA SER A 5 24.76 -45.78 -12.63
C SER A 5 25.67 -44.69 -12.08
N SER A 6 25.11 -43.75 -11.29
CA SER A 6 25.77 -42.80 -10.35
C SER A 6 24.96 -41.49 -10.11
N ALA A 7 23.69 -41.59 -9.68
CA ALA A 7 22.82 -40.41 -9.50
C ALA A 7 21.98 -40.42 -8.21
N ILE A 8 22.54 -40.88 -7.08
CA ILE A 8 21.84 -40.92 -5.78
C ILE A 8 22.68 -40.25 -4.69
N HIS A 9 22.82 -38.92 -4.73
CA HIS A 9 23.09 -38.04 -3.56
C HIS A 9 23.09 -36.56 -3.98
N ARG A 10 21.89 -35.92 -4.05
CA ARG A 10 21.67 -34.45 -4.02
C ARG A 10 20.17 -34.10 -4.11
N ARG A 11 19.45 -34.14 -2.98
CA ARG A 11 18.12 -33.50 -2.84
C ARG A 11 17.88 -33.02 -1.40
N ASN A 12 17.75 -31.70 -1.26
CA ASN A 12 16.84 -30.95 -0.37
C ASN A 12 17.46 -29.69 0.25
N SER A 13 17.76 -28.71 -0.61
CA SER A 13 17.52 -27.30 -0.30
C SER A 13 16.59 -26.74 -1.38
N ALA A 14 15.44 -26.19 -0.98
CA ALA A 14 14.43 -25.69 -1.93
C ALA A 14 14.85 -24.31 -2.43
N ALA A 15 15.61 -24.27 -3.53
CA ALA A 15 16.04 -23.02 -4.15
C ALA A 15 14.86 -22.25 -4.74
N VAL A 16 14.71 -20.98 -4.37
CA VAL A 16 13.69 -20.10 -4.97
C VAL A 16 14.05 -19.83 -6.43
N HIS A 17 13.23 -20.31 -7.36
CA HIS A 17 13.40 -20.03 -8.80
C HIS A 17 13.15 -18.53 -9.09
N PRO A 18 13.89 -17.91 -10.02
CA PRO A 18 13.68 -16.52 -10.42
C PRO A 18 12.42 -16.32 -11.28
N PHE A 19 11.88 -17.39 -11.87
CA PHE A 19 10.59 -17.37 -12.58
C PHE A 19 9.53 -18.07 -11.71
N PRO A 20 8.70 -17.34 -10.94
CA PRO A 20 7.71 -17.94 -10.03
C PRO A 20 6.50 -18.55 -10.76
N ASN A 21 6.33 -18.25 -12.04
CA ASN A 21 5.42 -18.94 -12.98
C ASN A 21 6.05 -18.92 -14.39
N PRO A 22 5.76 -19.90 -15.27
CA PRO A 22 6.27 -19.92 -16.65
C PRO A 22 5.59 -18.90 -17.58
N SER A 23 4.49 -18.27 -17.13
CA SER A 23 3.66 -17.32 -17.90
C SER A 23 3.88 -15.84 -17.58
N THR A 24 4.90 -15.50 -16.77
CA THR A 24 5.18 -14.12 -16.32
C THR A 24 6.42 -13.52 -16.98
N VAL A 25 6.33 -12.27 -17.45
CA VAL A 25 7.46 -11.49 -17.97
C VAL A 25 8.28 -10.93 -16.80
N VAL A 26 9.58 -11.21 -16.78
CA VAL A 26 10.54 -10.67 -15.81
C VAL A 26 11.31 -9.50 -16.45
N ILE A 27 11.56 -8.42 -15.70
CA ILE A 27 12.21 -7.21 -16.22
C ILE A 27 13.41 -6.84 -15.34
N VAL A 28 14.55 -6.52 -15.97
CA VAL A 28 15.75 -5.98 -15.27
C VAL A 28 15.96 -4.53 -15.68
N LEU A 29 15.94 -3.62 -14.70
CA LEU A 29 16.05 -2.16 -14.92
C LEU A 29 17.24 -1.56 -14.15
N GLY A 30 17.77 -0.44 -14.63
CA GLY A 30 18.81 0.32 -13.92
C GLY A 30 18.18 1.35 -13.01
N ALA A 31 18.52 1.33 -11.72
CA ALA A 31 17.87 2.17 -10.72
C ALA A 31 18.52 3.56 -10.52
N GLN A 32 19.66 3.84 -11.16
CA GLN A 32 20.45 5.08 -11.01
C GLN A 32 20.64 5.78 -12.37
N TRP A 33 21.79 6.39 -12.62
CA TRP A 33 22.19 7.01 -13.90
C TRP A 33 22.96 6.04 -14.83
N GLY A 34 22.72 4.73 -14.72
CA GLY A 34 23.32 3.73 -15.59
C GLY A 34 24.61 3.10 -15.04
N ASP A 35 25.20 2.22 -15.87
CA ASP A 35 26.42 1.48 -15.55
C ASP A 35 26.41 0.68 -14.24
N GLU A 36 25.22 0.31 -13.73
CA GLU A 36 25.04 -0.46 -12.48
C GLU A 36 25.40 -1.95 -12.62
N GLY A 37 25.93 -2.38 -13.77
CA GLY A 37 26.30 -3.78 -14.02
C GLY A 37 25.13 -4.70 -14.38
N LYS A 38 23.99 -4.16 -14.85
CA LYS A 38 22.78 -4.91 -15.26
C LYS A 38 23.07 -6.20 -16.03
N GLY A 39 23.95 -6.13 -17.04
CA GLY A 39 24.28 -7.27 -17.91
C GLY A 39 24.69 -8.54 -17.14
N LYS A 40 25.30 -8.40 -15.95
CA LYS A 40 25.65 -9.54 -15.09
C LYS A 40 24.43 -10.23 -14.47
N LEU A 41 23.38 -9.47 -14.10
CA LEU A 41 22.12 -10.05 -13.65
C LEU A 41 21.31 -10.61 -14.83
N VAL A 42 21.31 -9.90 -15.97
CA VAL A 42 20.60 -10.35 -17.18
C VAL A 42 21.19 -11.66 -17.69
N ASP A 43 22.51 -11.79 -17.76
CA ASP A 43 23.21 -13.05 -18.07
C ASP A 43 22.85 -14.20 -17.11
N LEU A 44 22.88 -13.94 -15.80
CA LEU A 44 22.53 -14.91 -14.76
C LEU A 44 21.07 -15.41 -14.89
N LEU A 45 20.16 -14.55 -15.33
CA LEU A 45 18.74 -14.88 -15.54
C LEU A 45 18.46 -15.46 -16.93
N ALA A 46 19.23 -15.07 -17.95
CA ALA A 46 19.07 -15.52 -19.34
C ALA A 46 19.27 -17.03 -19.48
N SER A 47 20.15 -17.63 -18.68
CA SER A 47 20.32 -19.10 -18.64
C SER A 47 19.09 -19.87 -18.11
N GLU A 48 18.13 -19.18 -17.49
CA GLU A 48 16.84 -19.77 -17.08
C GLU A 48 15.66 -19.33 -17.97
N ALA A 49 15.88 -18.49 -18.99
CA ALA A 49 14.84 -17.91 -19.85
C ALA A 49 14.76 -18.58 -21.24
N ASP A 50 13.58 -18.57 -21.86
CA ASP A 50 13.38 -19.02 -23.24
C ASP A 50 13.59 -17.89 -24.25
N ILE A 51 13.22 -16.66 -23.84
CA ILE A 51 13.20 -15.47 -24.69
C ILE A 51 13.82 -14.30 -23.90
N VAL A 52 14.83 -13.63 -24.47
CA VAL A 52 15.42 -12.40 -23.94
C VAL A 52 15.14 -11.24 -24.90
N CYS A 53 14.60 -10.14 -24.40
CA CYS A 53 14.15 -9.00 -25.20
C CYS A 53 14.84 -7.69 -24.80
N ARG A 54 15.31 -6.89 -25.76
CA ARG A 54 15.53 -5.44 -25.53
C ARG A 54 14.27 -4.68 -25.94
N CYS A 55 13.77 -3.79 -25.08
CA CYS A 55 12.52 -3.06 -25.31
C CYS A 55 12.69 -1.64 -25.87
N GLN A 56 13.77 -0.94 -25.54
CA GLN A 56 13.95 0.50 -25.79
C GLN A 56 15.43 0.82 -26.10
N GLY A 57 15.73 2.08 -26.43
CA GLY A 57 17.08 2.57 -26.70
C GLY A 57 17.68 2.02 -28.00
N GLY A 58 19.02 2.07 -28.10
CA GLY A 58 19.78 1.47 -29.18
C GLY A 58 21.22 1.16 -28.76
N ASN A 59 22.15 1.21 -29.71
CA ASN A 59 23.60 0.96 -29.57
C ASN A 59 24.36 1.91 -28.62
N ASN A 60 23.64 2.75 -27.87
CA ASN A 60 24.16 3.66 -26.84
C ASN A 60 24.24 3.04 -25.43
N ALA A 61 23.78 1.79 -25.25
CA ALA A 61 23.72 1.09 -23.96
C ALA A 61 24.43 -0.28 -24.02
N GLY A 62 25.74 -0.24 -24.28
CA GLY A 62 26.59 -1.42 -24.29
C GLY A 62 26.76 -2.07 -22.91
N HIS A 63 26.84 -3.39 -22.86
CA HIS A 63 27.30 -4.14 -21.71
C HIS A 63 28.20 -5.31 -22.15
N SER A 64 29.17 -5.67 -21.30
CA SER A 64 30.05 -6.82 -21.53
C SER A 64 29.73 -7.93 -20.52
N VAL A 65 29.79 -9.19 -20.96
CA VAL A 65 29.53 -10.39 -20.18
C VAL A 65 30.73 -11.33 -20.31
N VAL A 66 31.16 -11.96 -19.21
CA VAL A 66 32.22 -12.98 -19.26
C VAL A 66 31.62 -14.33 -18.90
N VAL A 67 31.68 -15.29 -19.83
CA VAL A 67 31.15 -16.65 -19.69
C VAL A 67 32.26 -17.63 -20.05
N ASP A 68 32.58 -18.55 -19.13
CA ASP A 68 33.65 -19.55 -19.26
C ASP A 68 35.01 -18.98 -19.73
N GLY A 69 35.30 -17.74 -19.32
CA GLY A 69 36.52 -17.00 -19.66
C GLY A 69 36.45 -16.18 -20.95
N VAL A 70 35.40 -16.34 -21.78
CA VAL A 70 35.20 -15.57 -23.01
C VAL A 70 34.40 -14.29 -22.70
N GLU A 71 34.92 -13.14 -23.13
CA GLU A 71 34.24 -11.85 -23.03
C GLU A 71 33.39 -11.57 -24.27
N TYR A 72 32.08 -11.39 -24.09
CA TYR A 72 31.11 -11.01 -25.12
C TYR A 72 30.67 -9.55 -24.91
N ASP A 73 30.48 -8.80 -26.00
CA ASP A 73 30.11 -7.37 -25.97
C ASP A 73 28.80 -7.14 -26.73
N PHE A 74 27.80 -6.58 -26.05
CA PHE A 74 26.43 -6.46 -26.57
C PHE A 74 25.93 -5.01 -26.50
N HIS A 75 25.60 -4.41 -27.64
CA HIS A 75 25.14 -3.02 -27.79
C HIS A 75 23.69 -2.93 -28.29
N MET A 76 23.32 -3.72 -29.30
CA MET A 76 21.95 -3.93 -29.77
C MET A 76 21.42 -5.33 -29.40
N LEU A 77 22.26 -6.36 -29.52
CA LEU A 77 21.86 -7.75 -29.28
C LEU A 77 21.51 -7.94 -27.79
N PRO A 78 20.41 -8.61 -27.42
CA PRO A 78 20.13 -8.90 -26.00
C PRO A 78 21.20 -9.84 -25.41
N SER A 79 21.47 -9.79 -24.10
CA SER A 79 22.54 -10.59 -23.46
C SER A 79 22.49 -12.10 -23.77
N GLY A 80 21.29 -12.63 -24.00
CA GLY A 80 21.04 -14.05 -24.30
C GLY A 80 21.49 -14.52 -25.68
N PHE A 81 22.09 -13.66 -26.52
CA PHE A 81 22.50 -14.00 -27.89
C PHE A 81 23.45 -15.19 -27.95
N HIS A 82 24.39 -15.27 -27.00
CA HIS A 82 25.37 -16.34 -26.85
C HIS A 82 24.78 -17.70 -26.44
N LEU A 83 23.55 -17.73 -25.89
CA LEU A 83 22.92 -18.95 -25.40
C LEU A 83 22.16 -19.66 -26.54
N GLN A 84 22.62 -20.85 -26.95
CA GLN A 84 22.05 -21.61 -28.07
C GLN A 84 20.53 -21.89 -27.95
N ASN A 85 20.01 -22.06 -26.73
CA ASN A 85 18.58 -22.35 -26.49
C ASN A 85 17.71 -21.09 -26.32
N CYS A 86 18.28 -19.89 -26.41
CA CYS A 86 17.59 -18.63 -26.17
C CYS A 86 17.18 -17.94 -27.49
N VAL A 87 15.90 -17.57 -27.58
CA VAL A 87 15.40 -16.61 -28.57
C VAL A 87 15.72 -15.19 -28.12
N ASN A 88 16.09 -14.30 -29.04
CA ASN A 88 16.58 -12.97 -28.76
C ASN A 88 15.81 -11.94 -29.60
N ILE A 89 15.14 -10.97 -28.94
CA ILE A 89 14.22 -10.03 -29.61
C ILE A 89 14.68 -8.58 -29.44
N ILE A 90 14.74 -7.85 -30.56
CA ILE A 90 14.86 -6.39 -30.60
C ILE A 90 13.46 -5.79 -30.83
N GLY A 91 12.91 -5.14 -29.80
CA GLY A 91 11.52 -4.68 -29.75
C GLY A 91 11.19 -3.43 -30.58
N ASN A 92 9.89 -3.16 -30.74
CA ASN A 92 9.36 -2.00 -31.48
C ASN A 92 9.67 -0.64 -30.83
N GLY A 93 10.09 -0.63 -29.56
CA GLY A 93 10.52 0.59 -28.87
C GLY A 93 11.91 1.05 -29.30
N CYS A 94 12.80 0.10 -29.64
CA CYS A 94 14.19 0.34 -30.00
C CYS A 94 14.38 1.16 -31.29
N VAL A 95 15.56 1.75 -31.40
CA VAL A 95 16.11 2.36 -32.63
C VAL A 95 17.38 1.58 -33.03
N VAL A 96 17.45 1.14 -34.29
CA VAL A 96 18.41 0.13 -34.76
C VAL A 96 19.30 0.72 -35.86
N ASN A 97 20.61 0.73 -35.65
CA ASN A 97 21.59 0.95 -36.72
C ASN A 97 21.97 -0.41 -37.33
N LEU A 98 21.51 -0.68 -38.55
CA LEU A 98 21.74 -1.99 -39.20
C LEU A 98 23.22 -2.27 -39.53
N PRO A 99 24.03 -1.31 -40.04
CA PRO A 99 25.47 -1.53 -40.23
C PRO A 99 26.21 -1.96 -38.96
N GLU A 100 26.06 -1.21 -37.86
CA GLU A 100 26.73 -1.54 -36.59
C GLU A 100 26.19 -2.83 -35.95
N LEU A 101 24.91 -3.18 -36.18
CA LEU A 101 24.36 -4.49 -35.78
C LEU A 101 25.04 -5.66 -36.52
N VAL A 102 25.35 -5.51 -37.82
CA VAL A 102 26.11 -6.53 -38.58
C VAL A 102 27.54 -6.67 -38.05
N GLU A 103 28.18 -5.56 -37.66
CA GLU A 103 29.50 -5.58 -37.01
C GLU A 103 29.45 -6.29 -35.64
N GLU A 104 28.44 -6.00 -34.82
CA GLU A 104 28.23 -6.62 -33.51
C GLU A 104 27.97 -8.14 -33.61
N ILE A 105 27.19 -8.57 -34.60
CA ILE A 105 26.95 -9.99 -34.90
C ILE A 105 28.27 -10.67 -35.27
N LYS A 106 29.02 -10.15 -36.25
CA LYS A 106 30.31 -10.71 -36.68
C LYS A 106 31.35 -10.77 -35.55
N LYS A 107 31.38 -9.75 -34.68
CA LYS A 107 32.27 -9.70 -33.51
C LYS A 107 31.97 -10.82 -32.49
N ASN A 108 30.70 -11.18 -32.31
CA ASN A 108 30.32 -12.26 -31.39
C ASN A 108 30.35 -13.65 -32.07
N GLU A 109 30.11 -13.73 -33.38
CA GLU A 109 30.28 -14.95 -34.20
C GLU A 109 31.75 -15.43 -34.21
N SER A 110 32.71 -14.52 -34.40
CA SER A 110 34.15 -14.78 -34.25
C SER A 110 34.60 -15.11 -32.81
N ARG A 111 33.72 -14.95 -31.82
CA ARG A 111 33.87 -15.43 -30.44
C ARG A 111 33.11 -16.74 -30.17
N GLY A 112 32.65 -17.43 -31.22
CA GLY A 112 32.05 -18.77 -31.14
C GLY A 112 30.51 -18.82 -31.10
N VAL A 113 29.81 -17.69 -31.20
CA VAL A 113 28.34 -17.70 -31.21
C VAL A 113 27.81 -18.26 -32.54
N THR A 114 27.08 -19.37 -32.44
CA THR A 114 26.57 -20.18 -33.56
C THR A 114 25.04 -20.22 -33.61
N ASP A 115 24.50 -20.64 -34.77
CA ASP A 115 23.04 -20.78 -35.05
C ASP A 115 22.19 -19.58 -34.62
N TRP A 116 22.75 -18.38 -34.66
CA TRP A 116 22.14 -17.15 -34.15
C TRP A 116 21.02 -16.61 -35.06
N SER A 117 21.12 -16.82 -36.38
CA SER A 117 20.20 -16.29 -37.38
C SER A 117 18.79 -16.90 -37.33
N ARG A 118 18.62 -18.05 -36.67
CA ARG A 118 17.33 -18.69 -36.39
C ARG A 118 16.71 -18.26 -35.04
N ARG A 119 17.43 -17.44 -34.26
CA ARG A 119 17.12 -17.10 -32.88
C ARG A 119 17.06 -15.59 -32.63
N LEU A 120 17.73 -14.79 -33.44
CA LEU A 120 17.61 -13.33 -33.43
C LEU A 120 16.39 -12.89 -34.25
N PHE A 121 15.49 -12.16 -33.62
CA PHE A 121 14.33 -11.55 -34.27
C PHE A 121 14.29 -10.04 -34.02
N ILE A 122 13.93 -9.28 -35.05
CA ILE A 122 13.81 -7.82 -35.03
C ILE A 122 12.36 -7.45 -35.31
N SER A 123 11.81 -6.52 -34.54
CA SER A 123 10.47 -5.98 -34.80
C SER A 123 10.42 -5.24 -36.13
N ASP A 124 9.48 -5.65 -36.98
CA ASP A 124 9.00 -4.90 -38.15
C ASP A 124 8.70 -3.41 -37.84
N ARG A 125 8.32 -3.08 -36.61
CA ARG A 125 7.97 -1.74 -36.16
C ARG A 125 9.13 -0.97 -35.50
N ALA A 126 10.32 -1.58 -35.33
CA ALA A 126 11.51 -0.89 -34.86
C ALA A 126 11.98 0.18 -35.88
N HIS A 127 12.54 1.28 -35.38
CA HIS A 127 12.93 2.43 -36.23
C HIS A 127 14.42 2.36 -36.64
N LEU A 128 14.75 2.88 -37.81
CA LEU A 128 16.11 2.83 -38.38
C LEU A 128 16.94 4.07 -38.01
N VAL A 129 18.18 3.83 -37.57
CA VAL A 129 19.20 4.84 -37.29
C VAL A 129 20.15 4.92 -38.48
N PHE A 130 20.11 6.02 -39.23
CA PHE A 130 21.00 6.26 -40.37
C PHE A 130 22.25 7.07 -39.96
N ASP A 131 23.30 7.06 -40.76
CA ASP A 131 24.53 7.82 -40.45
C ASP A 131 24.33 9.34 -40.48
N PHE A 132 23.34 9.86 -41.22
CA PHE A 132 22.95 11.27 -41.09
C PHE A 132 22.32 11.60 -39.72
N HIS A 133 21.58 10.67 -39.09
CA HIS A 133 21.15 10.86 -37.70
C HIS A 133 22.34 10.95 -36.74
N LYS A 134 23.40 10.14 -36.96
CA LYS A 134 24.66 10.18 -36.19
C LYS A 134 25.39 11.52 -36.38
N GLN A 135 25.47 12.03 -37.60
CA GLN A 135 26.02 13.37 -37.87
C GLN A 135 25.21 14.48 -37.22
N THR A 136 23.88 14.49 -37.38
CA THR A 136 22.99 15.48 -36.75
C THR A 136 23.10 15.50 -35.23
N ASP A 137 23.21 14.34 -34.58
CA ASP A 137 23.48 14.23 -33.13
C ASP A 137 24.79 14.95 -32.74
N GLY A 138 25.85 14.74 -33.52
CA GLY A 138 27.12 15.45 -33.38
C GLY A 138 27.07 16.96 -33.67
N LEU A 139 26.25 17.40 -34.64
CA LEU A 139 26.05 18.82 -34.97
C LEU A 139 25.23 19.55 -33.90
N ILE A 140 24.17 18.93 -33.37
CA ILE A 140 23.37 19.48 -32.27
C ILE A 140 24.23 19.69 -31.02
N GLU A 141 25.06 18.70 -30.65
CA GLU A 141 25.99 18.85 -29.53
C GLU A 141 27.07 19.92 -29.77
N ARG A 142 27.55 20.08 -31.02
CA ARG A 142 28.48 21.17 -31.37
C ARG A 142 27.82 22.54 -31.20
N GLY A 143 26.58 22.70 -31.68
CA GLY A 143 25.81 23.94 -31.57
C GLY A 143 25.42 24.33 -30.14
N ARG A 144 25.39 23.36 -29.21
CA ARG A 144 25.12 23.60 -27.78
C ARG A 144 26.29 24.22 -27.01
N GLY A 145 27.52 24.13 -27.52
CA GLY A 145 28.71 24.70 -26.88
C GLY A 145 28.89 24.22 -25.43
N THR A 146 28.88 25.15 -24.48
CA THR A 146 28.99 24.87 -23.04
C THR A 146 27.77 24.17 -22.43
N SER A 147 26.63 24.11 -23.14
CA SER A 147 25.37 23.46 -22.74
C SER A 147 25.18 22.09 -23.40
N SER A 148 26.29 21.39 -23.69
CA SER A 148 26.32 20.00 -24.16
C SER A 148 25.58 19.07 -23.19
N LEU A 149 24.85 18.10 -23.73
CA LEU A 149 24.20 17.03 -22.95
C LEU A 149 25.13 15.84 -22.73
N GLY A 150 26.21 15.74 -23.50
CA GLY A 150 27.14 14.62 -23.52
C GLY A 150 26.59 13.41 -24.26
N THR A 151 25.89 13.63 -25.39
CA THR A 151 25.30 12.52 -26.16
C THR A 151 26.37 11.56 -26.68
N THR A 152 25.97 10.32 -26.96
CA THR A 152 26.86 9.28 -27.51
C THR A 152 27.17 9.49 -28.99
N LYS A 153 26.58 10.48 -29.66
CA LYS A 153 26.70 10.76 -31.10
C LYS A 153 26.35 9.53 -31.97
N LYS A 154 25.45 8.71 -31.45
CA LYS A 154 24.94 7.48 -32.09
C LYS A 154 23.63 7.69 -32.85
N GLY A 155 23.11 8.90 -32.93
CA GLY A 155 21.90 9.23 -33.71
C GLY A 155 20.59 8.86 -33.00
N ILE A 156 20.65 8.48 -31.73
CA ILE A 156 19.50 8.04 -30.93
C ILE A 156 18.45 9.14 -30.83
N GLY A 157 18.86 10.33 -30.36
CA GLY A 157 17.97 11.48 -30.19
C GLY A 157 17.30 11.93 -31.49
N PRO A 158 18.06 12.17 -32.58
CA PRO A 158 17.48 12.45 -33.88
C PRO A 158 16.50 11.37 -34.36
N THR A 159 16.82 10.08 -34.21
CA THR A 159 15.91 8.98 -34.64
C THR A 159 14.60 8.95 -33.84
N TYR A 160 14.67 9.17 -32.51
CA TYR A 160 13.45 9.31 -31.69
C TYR A 160 12.67 10.59 -32.03
N SER A 161 13.34 11.68 -32.45
CA SER A 161 12.68 12.86 -32.99
C SER A 161 11.97 12.60 -34.31
N SER A 162 12.56 11.83 -35.24
CA SER A 162 11.87 11.42 -36.48
C SER A 162 10.66 10.51 -36.21
N LYS A 163 10.77 9.62 -35.21
CA LYS A 163 9.68 8.77 -34.70
C LYS A 163 8.52 9.60 -34.15
N ALA A 164 8.80 10.62 -33.32
CA ALA A 164 7.79 11.54 -32.80
C ALA A 164 7.16 12.43 -33.89
N THR A 165 7.98 12.93 -34.83
CA THR A 165 7.54 13.71 -35.99
C THR A 165 6.66 12.90 -36.94
N ARG A 166 6.88 11.57 -36.99
CA ARG A 166 6.28 10.56 -37.91
C ARG A 166 6.81 10.61 -39.34
N ASN A 167 8.01 11.16 -39.54
CA ASN A 167 8.80 11.06 -40.79
C ASN A 167 9.91 9.99 -40.71
N GLY A 168 10.15 9.39 -39.54
CA GLY A 168 11.09 8.29 -39.35
C GLY A 168 10.69 7.01 -40.08
N ILE A 169 11.71 6.22 -40.49
CA ILE A 169 11.57 4.99 -41.28
C ILE A 169 11.76 3.77 -40.37
N ARG A 170 11.04 2.67 -40.62
CA ARG A 170 11.07 1.44 -39.82
C ARG A 170 11.57 0.23 -40.61
N MET A 171 11.82 -0.87 -39.90
CA MET A 171 12.17 -2.15 -40.52
C MET A 171 11.15 -2.58 -41.60
N ILE A 172 9.84 -2.47 -41.34
CA ILE A 172 8.79 -2.84 -42.31
C ILE A 172 8.85 -2.02 -43.60
N ASP A 173 9.29 -0.76 -43.53
CA ASP A 173 9.46 0.09 -44.71
C ASP A 173 10.62 -0.42 -45.59
N LEU A 174 11.71 -0.92 -44.98
CA LEU A 174 12.84 -1.57 -45.67
C LEU A 174 12.49 -2.97 -46.21
N MET A 175 11.60 -3.70 -45.54
CA MET A 175 11.16 -5.03 -45.98
C MET A 175 10.15 -4.99 -47.14
N GLY A 176 9.44 -3.88 -47.31
CA GLY A 176 8.40 -3.68 -48.33
C GLY A 176 8.95 -3.33 -49.72
N ASP A 177 8.24 -2.44 -50.42
CA ASP A 177 8.69 -1.92 -51.72
C ASP A 177 9.93 -1.03 -51.55
N PHE A 178 11.03 -1.46 -52.16
CA PHE A 178 12.32 -0.78 -52.06
C PHE A 178 12.35 0.59 -52.75
N ALA A 179 11.51 0.83 -53.76
CA ALA A 179 11.40 2.15 -54.39
C ALA A 179 10.75 3.16 -53.41
N ILE A 180 9.71 2.73 -52.69
CA ILE A 180 9.05 3.53 -51.65
C ILE A 180 9.99 3.77 -50.46
N PHE A 181 10.79 2.77 -50.08
CA PHE A 181 11.86 2.96 -49.08
C PHE A 181 12.87 4.03 -49.52
N ALA A 182 13.37 3.94 -50.75
CA ALA A 182 14.34 4.88 -51.30
C ALA A 182 13.79 6.32 -51.36
N GLU A 183 12.53 6.50 -51.78
CA GLU A 183 11.86 7.81 -51.78
C GLU A 183 11.73 8.39 -50.35
N LYS A 184 11.24 7.60 -49.39
CA LYS A 184 11.17 8.00 -47.97
C LYS A 184 12.53 8.41 -47.42
N LEU A 185 13.59 7.67 -47.78
CA LEU A 185 14.95 7.92 -47.31
C LEU A 185 15.53 9.24 -47.88
N ARG A 186 15.29 9.54 -49.17
CA ARG A 186 15.61 10.86 -49.76
C ARG A 186 14.83 11.99 -49.07
N ASN A 187 13.53 11.82 -48.87
CA ASN A 187 12.68 12.83 -48.25
C ASN A 187 13.09 13.11 -46.78
N LEU A 188 13.47 12.09 -46.02
CA LEU A 188 13.98 12.23 -44.65
C LEU A 188 15.36 12.90 -44.62
N PHE A 189 16.27 12.52 -45.51
CA PHE A 189 17.59 13.18 -45.63
C PHE A 189 17.46 14.66 -46.00
N ASN A 190 16.61 14.99 -46.98
CA ASN A 190 16.35 16.37 -47.40
C ASN A 190 15.77 17.21 -46.24
N TYR A 191 14.86 16.66 -45.44
CA TYR A 191 14.36 17.32 -44.22
C TYR A 191 15.48 17.64 -43.22
N TYR A 192 16.40 16.71 -42.98
CA TYR A 192 17.57 16.97 -42.13
C TYR A 192 18.55 17.96 -42.76
N LYS A 193 18.81 17.89 -44.08
CA LYS A 193 19.71 18.81 -44.81
C LYS A 193 19.20 20.24 -44.85
N LEU A 194 17.88 20.45 -44.91
CA LEU A 194 17.25 21.78 -44.77
C LEU A 194 17.41 22.36 -43.35
N THR A 195 17.39 21.50 -42.32
CA THR A 195 17.53 21.91 -40.92
C THR A 195 19.00 22.09 -40.50
N PHE A 196 19.90 21.31 -41.11
CA PHE A 196 21.33 21.28 -40.85
C PHE A 196 22.09 21.37 -42.19
N PRO A 197 22.36 22.60 -42.71
CA PRO A 197 23.06 22.80 -43.98
C PRO A 197 24.43 22.12 -44.04
N ASP A 198 25.12 22.00 -42.90
CA ASP A 198 26.43 21.35 -42.74
C ASP A 198 26.38 19.80 -42.81
N LEU A 199 25.20 19.19 -43.02
CA LEU A 199 25.05 17.74 -43.10
C LEU A 199 25.66 17.19 -44.40
N GLU A 200 26.67 16.34 -44.31
CA GLU A 200 27.33 15.74 -45.48
C GLU A 200 26.86 14.30 -45.72
N GLY A 201 26.77 13.87 -46.98
CA GLY A 201 26.46 12.48 -47.30
C GLY A 201 25.93 12.26 -48.70
N ASP A 202 26.26 11.09 -49.24
CA ASP A 202 25.67 10.56 -50.46
C ASP A 202 24.46 9.69 -50.08
N ILE A 203 23.27 10.19 -50.40
CA ILE A 203 22.01 9.52 -50.08
C ILE A 203 21.75 8.31 -50.99
N GLU A 204 22.23 8.32 -52.23
CA GLU A 204 22.06 7.22 -53.18
C GLU A 204 22.94 6.02 -52.78
N LYS A 205 24.19 6.29 -52.39
CA LYS A 205 25.07 5.28 -51.77
C LYS A 205 24.49 4.71 -50.47
N THR A 206 23.83 5.54 -49.67
CA THR A 206 23.14 5.08 -48.46
C THR A 206 21.96 4.16 -48.80
N ILE A 207 21.18 4.49 -49.84
CA ILE A 207 20.11 3.64 -50.36
C ILE A 207 20.68 2.30 -50.86
N GLU A 208 21.72 2.31 -51.69
CA GLU A 208 22.36 1.10 -52.22
C GLU A 208 22.86 0.17 -51.11
N GLN A 209 23.53 0.72 -50.09
CA GLN A 209 23.97 -0.05 -48.91
C GLN A 209 22.78 -0.72 -48.20
N PHE A 210 21.67 0.01 -48.01
CA PHE A 210 20.48 -0.53 -47.35
C PHE A 210 19.76 -1.59 -48.19
N LYS A 211 19.92 -1.61 -49.52
CA LYS A 211 19.39 -2.69 -50.38
C LYS A 211 19.96 -4.05 -50.00
N ALA A 212 21.28 -4.15 -49.80
CA ALA A 212 21.92 -5.39 -49.37
C ALA A 212 21.55 -5.79 -47.92
N LEU A 213 21.33 -4.80 -47.04
CA LEU A 213 20.88 -5.02 -45.67
C LEU A 213 19.42 -5.51 -45.61
N ALA A 214 18.56 -5.10 -46.55
CA ALA A 214 17.17 -5.55 -46.61
C ALA A 214 17.08 -7.08 -46.69
N ASP A 215 17.81 -7.69 -47.62
CA ASP A 215 17.76 -9.15 -47.81
C ASP A 215 18.49 -9.93 -46.71
N TYR A 216 19.54 -9.35 -46.11
CA TYR A 216 20.21 -9.93 -44.94
C TYR A 216 19.30 -9.98 -43.70
N PHE A 217 18.49 -8.94 -43.45
CA PHE A 217 17.60 -8.86 -42.29
C PHE A 217 16.18 -9.40 -42.53
N ARG A 218 15.80 -9.67 -43.79
CA ARG A 218 14.51 -10.26 -44.17
C ARG A 218 14.12 -11.53 -43.39
N PRO A 219 14.96 -12.56 -43.22
CA PRO A 219 14.59 -13.76 -42.47
C PRO A 219 14.46 -13.55 -40.95
N MET A 220 14.94 -12.42 -40.41
CA MET A 220 14.92 -12.11 -38.98
C MET A 220 13.86 -11.07 -38.60
N THR A 221 13.17 -10.45 -39.58
CA THR A 221 12.21 -9.37 -39.32
C THR A 221 10.79 -9.93 -39.20
N ILE A 222 10.17 -9.79 -38.02
CA ILE A 222 8.85 -10.40 -37.72
C ILE A 222 7.91 -9.45 -36.97
N ASP A 223 6.63 -9.81 -36.89
CA ASP A 223 5.70 -9.22 -35.92
C ASP A 223 6.02 -9.74 -34.50
N THR A 224 6.91 -9.03 -33.82
CA THR A 224 7.32 -9.37 -32.44
C THR A 224 6.19 -9.19 -31.43
N ILE A 225 5.17 -8.36 -31.73
CA ILE A 225 4.05 -8.10 -30.81
C ILE A 225 3.14 -9.33 -30.79
N ALA A 226 2.79 -9.86 -31.96
CA ALA A 226 2.06 -11.12 -32.09
C ALA A 226 2.84 -12.29 -31.48
N TYR A 227 4.13 -12.41 -31.79
CA TYR A 227 5.01 -13.47 -31.26
C TYR A 227 5.05 -13.48 -29.72
N LEU A 228 5.29 -12.32 -29.09
CA LEU A 228 5.38 -12.21 -27.63
C LEU A 228 4.03 -12.41 -26.93
N ASN A 229 2.94 -11.86 -27.47
CA ASN A 229 1.63 -12.06 -26.87
C ASN A 229 1.17 -13.53 -27.01
N GLN A 230 1.48 -14.22 -28.11
CA GLN A 230 1.21 -15.65 -28.24
C GLN A 230 2.00 -16.47 -27.21
N ALA A 231 3.31 -16.23 -27.07
CA ALA A 231 4.16 -16.90 -26.09
C ALA A 231 3.67 -16.74 -24.63
N ILE A 232 3.06 -15.58 -24.31
CA ILE A 232 2.44 -15.30 -23.02
C ILE A 232 1.08 -16.02 -22.87
N ILE A 233 0.25 -16.06 -23.91
CA ILE A 233 -1.04 -16.76 -23.93
C ILE A 233 -0.86 -18.27 -23.77
N ASP A 234 0.15 -18.84 -24.44
CA ASP A 234 0.51 -20.26 -24.34
C ASP A 234 1.10 -20.62 -22.97
N GLY A 235 1.54 -19.62 -22.18
CA GLY A 235 2.05 -19.78 -20.82
C GLY A 235 3.30 -20.66 -20.66
N SER A 236 3.95 -21.01 -21.77
CA SER A 236 4.99 -22.04 -21.86
C SER A 236 6.41 -21.47 -22.01
N LYS A 237 6.55 -20.14 -22.03
CA LYS A 237 7.79 -19.43 -22.38
C LYS A 237 8.13 -18.35 -21.36
N LYS A 238 9.26 -18.52 -20.68
CA LYS A 238 9.83 -17.52 -19.77
C LYS A 238 10.45 -16.38 -20.56
N ILE A 239 9.95 -15.16 -20.37
CA ILE A 239 10.42 -13.95 -21.04
C ILE A 239 11.19 -13.08 -20.06
N LEU A 240 12.41 -12.70 -20.43
CA LEU A 240 13.26 -11.76 -19.71
C LEU A 240 13.45 -10.48 -20.53
N VAL A 241 13.18 -9.31 -19.95
CA VAL A 241 13.34 -8.01 -20.60
C VAL A 241 14.57 -7.30 -20.03
N GLU A 242 15.51 -6.99 -20.92
CA GLU A 242 16.68 -6.16 -20.66
C GLU A 242 16.30 -4.67 -20.83
N GLY A 243 16.33 -3.92 -19.72
CA GLY A 243 16.11 -2.48 -19.71
C GLY A 243 17.31 -1.69 -20.20
N ALA A 244 17.10 -0.87 -21.24
CA ALA A 244 18.10 0.08 -21.73
C ALA A 244 18.37 1.21 -20.72
N ASN A 245 19.62 1.66 -20.68
CA ASN A 245 20.11 2.72 -19.77
C ASN A 245 19.59 2.55 -18.33
N ALA A 246 18.97 3.56 -17.71
CA ALA A 246 18.48 3.49 -16.33
C ALA A 246 17.44 4.58 -16.07
N THR A 247 16.64 4.45 -15.02
CA THR A 247 15.48 5.34 -14.79
C THR A 247 15.86 6.80 -14.57
N MET A 248 17.03 7.14 -14.00
CA MET A 248 17.45 8.55 -13.91
C MET A 248 17.96 9.15 -15.23
N LEU A 249 17.99 8.34 -16.30
CA LEU A 249 18.19 8.74 -17.69
C LEU A 249 16.91 8.59 -18.53
N ASP A 250 15.76 8.23 -17.95
CA ASP A 250 14.47 8.17 -18.65
C ASP A 250 14.08 9.57 -19.17
N ILE A 251 13.53 9.65 -20.38
CA ILE A 251 13.12 10.93 -20.98
C ILE A 251 12.09 11.71 -20.14
N ASP A 252 11.18 11.01 -19.45
CA ASP A 252 10.10 11.62 -18.64
C ASP A 252 10.45 11.74 -17.15
N PHE A 253 11.28 10.84 -16.63
CA PHE A 253 11.54 10.69 -15.19
C PHE A 253 13.01 10.90 -14.76
N GLY A 254 13.92 11.09 -15.72
CA GLY A 254 15.33 11.34 -15.43
C GLY A 254 15.63 12.80 -15.09
N THR A 255 16.92 13.13 -14.95
CA THR A 255 17.36 14.52 -14.73
C THR A 255 17.34 15.34 -16.02
N TYR A 256 16.15 15.56 -16.60
CA TYR A 256 15.96 16.31 -17.84
C TYR A 256 16.62 17.72 -17.75
N PRO A 257 17.34 18.20 -18.77
CA PRO A 257 17.51 17.63 -20.12
C PRO A 257 18.64 16.58 -20.24
N TYR A 258 19.35 16.26 -19.16
CA TYR A 258 20.48 15.32 -19.14
C TYR A 258 19.97 13.86 -19.02
N VAL A 259 19.30 13.40 -20.06
CA VAL A 259 18.61 12.10 -20.17
C VAL A 259 18.79 11.49 -21.56
N THR A 260 18.42 10.22 -21.75
CA THR A 260 18.28 9.64 -23.10
C THR A 260 16.89 9.93 -23.67
N SER A 261 16.70 9.70 -24.98
CA SER A 261 15.44 9.99 -25.70
C SER A 261 14.44 8.82 -25.67
N SER A 262 14.52 7.96 -24.67
CA SER A 262 13.68 6.76 -24.52
C SER A 262 13.25 6.56 -23.07
N ASN A 263 12.13 5.88 -22.85
CA ASN A 263 11.74 5.47 -21.50
C ASN A 263 12.62 4.30 -21.02
N CYS A 264 13.26 4.48 -19.87
CA CYS A 264 14.16 3.54 -19.21
C CYS A 264 13.57 3.03 -17.87
N SER A 265 12.26 3.19 -17.75
CA SER A 265 11.38 2.70 -16.69
C SER A 265 10.52 1.52 -17.17
N VAL A 266 9.78 0.88 -16.26
CA VAL A 266 8.86 -0.23 -16.54
C VAL A 266 7.84 0.08 -17.66
N GLY A 267 7.40 1.33 -17.79
CA GLY A 267 6.50 1.76 -18.87
C GLY A 267 7.10 1.57 -20.27
N GLY A 268 8.43 1.73 -20.39
CA GLY A 268 9.18 1.48 -21.62
C GLY A 268 9.15 0.02 -22.07
N ALA A 269 9.01 -0.95 -21.14
CA ALA A 269 8.85 -2.36 -21.50
C ALA A 269 7.46 -2.65 -22.10
N CYS A 270 6.39 -2.05 -21.56
CA CYS A 270 5.05 -2.16 -22.11
C CYS A 270 4.98 -1.61 -23.55
N THR A 271 5.42 -0.37 -23.75
CA THR A 271 5.35 0.34 -25.04
C THR A 271 6.36 -0.19 -26.06
N GLY A 272 7.50 -0.72 -25.59
CA GLY A 272 8.60 -1.16 -26.43
C GLY A 272 8.52 -2.60 -26.95
N LEU A 273 7.60 -3.41 -26.40
CA LEU A 273 7.38 -4.81 -26.77
C LEU A 273 5.91 -5.14 -27.07
N GLY A 274 4.99 -4.18 -26.93
CA GLY A 274 3.55 -4.40 -27.11
C GLY A 274 2.92 -5.27 -26.03
N LEU A 275 3.40 -5.15 -24.79
CA LEU A 275 3.03 -6.01 -23.66
C LEU A 275 1.94 -5.37 -22.78
N PRO A 276 0.82 -6.08 -22.48
CA PRO A 276 -0.16 -5.59 -21.51
C PRO A 276 0.42 -5.59 -20.09
N PRO A 277 0.31 -4.50 -19.31
CA PRO A 277 0.94 -4.38 -17.97
C PRO A 277 0.58 -5.49 -16.98
N LYS A 278 -0.57 -6.15 -17.16
CA LYS A 278 -1.02 -7.31 -16.34
C LYS A 278 -0.16 -8.58 -16.48
N HIS A 279 0.75 -8.65 -17.45
CA HIS A 279 1.65 -9.80 -17.67
C HIS A 279 3.09 -9.56 -17.18
N ILE A 280 3.38 -8.36 -16.68
CA ILE A 280 4.63 -8.07 -15.98
C ILE A 280 4.56 -8.70 -14.59
N GLY A 281 5.53 -9.56 -14.28
CA GLY A 281 5.73 -10.19 -12.99
C GLY A 281 6.83 -9.49 -12.20
N ASP A 282 7.95 -10.19 -12.02
CA ASP A 282 9.09 -9.72 -11.24
C ASP A 282 9.83 -8.56 -11.95
N ILE A 283 10.10 -7.47 -11.22
CA ILE A 283 10.83 -6.29 -11.72
C ILE A 283 12.05 -6.07 -10.83
N TYR A 284 13.23 -6.31 -11.36
CA TYR A 284 14.48 -6.25 -10.61
C TYR A 284 15.23 -4.93 -10.85
N GLY A 285 15.37 -4.14 -9.77
CA GLY A 285 16.15 -2.92 -9.77
C GLY A 285 17.63 -3.20 -9.54
N VAL A 286 18.49 -2.92 -10.52
CA VAL A 286 19.95 -3.05 -10.36
C VAL A 286 20.50 -1.74 -9.81
N VAL A 287 21.13 -1.85 -8.65
CA VAL A 287 21.63 -0.75 -7.82
C VAL A 287 23.12 -0.97 -7.62
N LYS A 288 23.96 0.01 -7.92
CA LYS A 288 25.37 0.00 -7.55
C LYS A 288 25.51 0.48 -6.10
N ALA A 289 26.41 -0.12 -5.33
CA ALA A 289 26.66 0.21 -3.91
C ALA A 289 27.19 1.65 -3.66
N TYR A 290 27.40 2.42 -4.71
CA TYR A 290 27.72 3.84 -4.73
C TYR A 290 27.14 4.42 -6.03
N THR A 291 27.01 5.74 -6.13
CA THR A 291 26.37 6.37 -7.30
C THR A 291 27.42 6.76 -8.35
N THR A 292 27.07 6.68 -9.62
CA THR A 292 27.91 7.14 -10.74
C THR A 292 27.07 7.82 -11.81
N ARG A 293 27.64 8.84 -12.47
CA ARG A 293 27.02 9.58 -13.57
C ARG A 293 28.02 9.80 -14.70
N VAL A 294 27.59 9.62 -15.94
CA VAL A 294 28.31 10.05 -17.14
C VAL A 294 27.74 11.39 -17.59
N GLY A 295 28.60 12.30 -18.04
CA GLY A 295 28.17 13.61 -18.53
C GLY A 295 27.85 14.61 -17.42
N ASP A 296 27.21 15.69 -17.87
CA ASP A 296 27.11 16.94 -17.13
C ASP A 296 25.75 17.03 -16.39
N GLY A 297 25.42 18.17 -15.78
CA GLY A 297 24.25 18.33 -14.90
C GLY A 297 24.46 17.83 -13.46
N VAL A 298 23.44 17.96 -12.61
CA VAL A 298 23.61 17.85 -11.15
C VAL A 298 23.78 16.41 -10.65
N PHE A 299 24.58 16.27 -9.60
CA PHE A 299 24.86 15.02 -8.89
C PHE A 299 24.97 15.36 -7.39
N PRO A 300 23.89 15.23 -6.61
CA PRO A 300 23.85 15.70 -5.21
C PRO A 300 24.88 15.02 -4.30
N THR A 301 25.15 13.75 -4.56
CA THR A 301 26.07 12.89 -3.79
C THR A 301 27.51 12.85 -4.34
N GLU A 302 27.88 13.76 -5.26
CA GLU A 302 29.18 13.76 -5.95
C GLU A 302 30.38 13.98 -5.02
N LEU A 303 31.45 13.22 -5.25
CA LEU A 303 32.71 13.31 -4.52
C LEU A 303 33.83 13.84 -5.41
N LYS A 304 34.27 15.07 -5.12
CA LYS A 304 35.39 15.77 -5.79
C LYS A 304 36.65 15.72 -4.91
N ASN A 305 36.94 14.53 -4.39
CA ASN A 305 38.03 14.26 -3.46
C ASN A 305 38.57 12.82 -3.64
N GLU A 306 39.58 12.46 -2.85
CA GLU A 306 40.26 11.16 -2.88
C GLU A 306 39.31 9.95 -2.81
N ILE A 307 38.18 10.05 -2.10
CA ILE A 307 37.17 8.97 -2.03
C ILE A 307 36.43 8.82 -3.37
N GLY A 308 36.12 9.92 -4.05
CA GLY A 308 35.56 9.90 -5.40
C GLY A 308 36.53 9.28 -6.41
N GLU A 309 37.82 9.59 -6.30
CA GLU A 309 38.88 9.00 -7.14
C GLU A 309 39.14 7.52 -6.83
N HIS A 310 39.05 7.13 -5.55
CA HIS A 310 39.11 5.74 -5.11
C HIS A 310 37.95 4.93 -5.73
N LEU A 311 36.70 5.37 -5.57
CA LEU A 311 35.53 4.71 -6.16
C LEU A 311 35.66 4.60 -7.69
N GLN A 312 36.13 5.66 -8.35
CA GLN A 312 36.35 5.68 -9.79
C GLN A 312 37.43 4.69 -10.23
N THR A 313 38.53 4.58 -9.48
CA THR A 313 39.67 3.72 -9.82
C THR A 313 39.37 2.26 -9.51
N ARG A 314 38.97 1.97 -8.26
CA ARG A 314 38.65 0.63 -7.75
C ARG A 314 37.48 0.00 -8.52
N GLY A 315 36.40 0.76 -8.70
CA GLY A 315 35.22 0.34 -9.47
C GLY A 315 35.43 0.32 -10.99
N ARG A 316 36.59 0.79 -11.48
CA ARG A 316 36.92 1.03 -12.90
C ARG A 316 35.82 1.78 -13.64
N GLU A 317 35.50 2.97 -13.17
CA GLU A 317 34.42 3.80 -13.70
C GLU A 317 34.86 4.69 -14.87
N TRP A 318 35.02 4.04 -16.02
CA TRP A 318 35.33 4.63 -17.32
C TRP A 318 34.31 4.14 -18.35
N GLY A 319 33.87 5.00 -19.27
CA GLY A 319 32.96 4.62 -20.36
C GLY A 319 33.66 3.71 -21.37
N VAL A 320 33.14 2.51 -21.63
CA VAL A 320 33.80 1.50 -22.48
C VAL A 320 33.96 1.99 -23.92
N THR A 321 32.94 2.68 -24.47
CA THR A 321 32.95 3.21 -25.85
C THR A 321 33.64 4.57 -25.99
N THR A 322 33.73 5.35 -24.91
CA THR A 322 34.11 6.79 -24.97
C THR A 322 35.36 7.15 -24.18
N GLY A 323 35.89 6.26 -23.34
CA GLY A 323 37.00 6.53 -22.42
C GLY A 323 36.69 7.53 -21.29
N ARG A 324 35.56 8.26 -21.33
CA ARG A 324 35.22 9.33 -20.36
C ARG A 324 35.12 8.73 -18.95
N LYS A 325 35.93 9.26 -18.02
CA LYS A 325 35.80 9.01 -16.57
C LYS A 325 34.36 9.31 -16.11
N ARG A 326 33.75 8.43 -15.32
CA ARG A 326 32.46 8.71 -14.67
C ARG A 326 32.67 9.54 -13.42
N ARG A 327 31.77 10.49 -13.18
CA ARG A 327 31.64 11.16 -11.88
C ARG A 327 31.15 10.11 -10.88
N CYS A 328 31.70 10.13 -9.67
CA CYS A 328 31.45 9.13 -8.63
C CYS A 328 30.99 9.83 -7.35
N GLY A 329 30.18 9.13 -6.55
CA GLY A 329 29.56 9.71 -5.37
C GLY A 329 28.95 8.65 -4.45
N TRP A 330 28.51 9.07 -3.28
CA TRP A 330 27.89 8.17 -2.29
C TRP A 330 26.59 7.54 -2.79
N LEU A 331 26.14 6.47 -2.13
CA LEU A 331 24.84 5.87 -2.42
C LEU A 331 23.71 6.84 -2.06
N ASP A 332 22.73 6.98 -2.95
CA ASP A 332 21.62 7.92 -2.80
C ASP A 332 20.28 7.19 -2.67
N LEU A 333 19.71 7.20 -1.45
CA LEU A 333 18.45 6.52 -1.18
C LEU A 333 17.22 7.40 -1.46
N VAL A 334 17.37 8.73 -1.57
CA VAL A 334 16.27 9.63 -1.99
C VAL A 334 15.95 9.37 -3.46
N LEU A 335 17.01 9.25 -4.28
CA LEU A 335 16.96 8.83 -5.67
C LEU A 335 16.37 7.42 -5.81
N LEU A 336 16.90 6.42 -5.08
CA LEU A 336 16.43 5.03 -5.22
C LEU A 336 14.98 4.83 -4.75
N LYS A 337 14.52 5.61 -3.76
CA LYS A 337 13.12 5.67 -3.33
C LYS A 337 12.22 6.25 -4.43
N TYR A 338 12.70 7.23 -5.17
CA TYR A 338 12.03 7.81 -6.35
C TYR A 338 11.98 6.83 -7.54
N THR A 339 13.10 6.19 -7.91
CA THR A 339 13.08 5.20 -9.02
C THR A 339 12.32 3.93 -8.66
N ASN A 340 12.26 3.54 -7.38
CA ASN A 340 11.35 2.50 -6.92
C ASN A 340 9.87 2.92 -7.02
N MET A 341 9.52 4.17 -6.68
CA MET A 341 8.15 4.68 -6.81
C MET A 341 7.63 4.64 -8.27
N ILE A 342 8.52 4.82 -9.25
CA ILE A 342 8.19 4.74 -10.69
C ILE A 342 8.06 3.28 -11.16
N ASN A 343 8.99 2.41 -10.77
CA ASN A 343 9.12 1.07 -11.36
C ASN A 343 8.42 -0.04 -10.57
N GLY A 344 8.21 0.13 -9.26
CA GLY A 344 7.69 -0.92 -8.38
C GLY A 344 8.61 -2.13 -8.30
N PHE A 345 9.87 -1.94 -7.90
CA PHE A 345 10.84 -3.03 -7.84
C PHE A 345 10.38 -4.13 -6.88
N THR A 346 10.32 -5.38 -7.33
CA THR A 346 9.96 -6.54 -6.51
C THR A 346 11.18 -7.07 -5.74
N ALA A 347 12.38 -6.87 -6.29
CA ALA A 347 13.65 -7.09 -5.61
C ALA A 347 14.77 -6.21 -6.18
N LEU A 348 15.86 -6.07 -5.43
CA LEU A 348 17.07 -5.36 -5.82
C LEU A 348 18.26 -6.31 -6.08
N CYS A 349 19.17 -5.88 -6.94
CA CYS A 349 20.50 -6.47 -7.13
C CYS A 349 21.54 -5.40 -6.80
N LEU A 350 22.23 -5.55 -5.67
CA LEU A 350 23.24 -4.60 -5.18
C LEU A 350 24.63 -4.97 -5.74
N THR A 351 25.17 -4.19 -6.66
CA THR A 351 26.43 -4.50 -7.37
C THR A 351 27.62 -3.67 -6.87
N LYS A 352 28.83 -4.19 -7.14
CA LYS A 352 30.12 -3.56 -6.80
C LYS A 352 30.31 -3.27 -5.31
N LEU A 353 29.81 -4.13 -4.42
CA LEU A 353 30.02 -3.99 -2.97
C LEU A 353 31.52 -4.08 -2.61
N ASP A 354 32.27 -4.85 -3.38
CA ASP A 354 33.74 -5.01 -3.36
C ASP A 354 34.52 -3.71 -3.63
N THR A 355 33.88 -2.70 -4.22
CA THR A 355 34.49 -1.37 -4.42
C THR A 355 34.51 -0.54 -3.13
N LEU A 356 33.76 -0.94 -2.09
CA LEU A 356 33.77 -0.29 -0.77
C LEU A 356 34.70 -0.99 0.23
N ASP A 357 35.36 -2.09 -0.15
CA ASP A 357 36.12 -2.97 0.75
C ASP A 357 37.19 -2.24 1.58
N GLU A 358 37.91 -1.30 0.97
CA GLU A 358 39.06 -0.62 1.56
C GLU A 358 38.67 0.58 2.44
N LEU A 359 37.41 1.03 2.38
CA LEU A 359 36.97 2.25 3.04
C LEU A 359 36.89 2.11 4.57
N ALA A 360 37.26 3.19 5.28
CA ALA A 360 37.15 3.30 6.73
C ALA A 360 35.75 3.72 7.21
N GLU A 361 35.05 4.53 6.40
CA GLU A 361 33.68 5.00 6.57
C GLU A 361 32.99 5.07 5.21
N ILE A 362 31.67 4.87 5.19
CA ILE A 362 30.83 4.88 4.00
C ILE A 362 29.61 5.75 4.30
N LYS A 363 29.34 6.78 3.48
CA LYS A 363 28.16 7.62 3.66
C LYS A 363 27.05 7.23 2.69
N VAL A 364 25.81 7.45 3.12
CA VAL A 364 24.58 7.15 2.36
C VAL A 364 23.62 8.30 2.53
N ALA A 365 23.19 8.92 1.43
CA ALA A 365 22.25 10.03 1.46
C ALA A 365 20.82 9.54 1.74
N THR A 366 20.17 10.14 2.74
CA THR A 366 18.83 9.75 3.23
C THR A 366 17.79 10.84 3.12
N THR A 367 18.22 12.11 3.04
CA THR A 367 17.35 13.28 2.99
C THR A 367 17.95 14.30 2.03
N TYR A 368 17.10 15.02 1.30
CA TYR A 368 17.46 16.28 0.65
C TYR A 368 16.73 17.41 1.38
N LYS A 369 17.42 18.50 1.69
CA LYS A 369 16.84 19.75 2.19
C LYS A 369 17.12 20.87 1.19
N ARG A 370 16.27 21.90 1.14
CA ARG A 370 16.53 23.18 0.47
C ARG A 370 16.10 24.29 1.39
N ASN A 371 16.99 25.25 1.66
CA ASN A 371 16.78 26.31 2.66
C ASN A 371 16.35 25.73 4.02
N GLY A 372 16.98 24.62 4.44
CA GLY A 372 16.65 23.89 5.68
C GLY A 372 15.42 22.96 5.63
N VAL A 373 14.53 23.10 4.63
CA VAL A 373 13.27 22.34 4.55
C VAL A 373 13.45 21.02 3.77
N GLU A 374 13.02 19.89 4.34
CA GLU A 374 13.06 18.57 3.69
C GLU A 374 12.20 18.54 2.41
N LEU A 375 12.78 18.04 1.31
CA LEU A 375 12.07 17.79 0.06
C LEU A 375 11.32 16.43 0.12
N PRO A 376 10.02 16.39 -0.22
CA PRO A 376 9.20 15.17 -0.07
C PRO A 376 9.54 14.06 -1.09
N SER A 377 10.30 14.38 -2.13
CA SER A 377 10.76 13.47 -3.19
C SER A 377 12.02 14.02 -3.85
N PHE A 378 12.65 13.23 -4.72
CA PHE A 378 13.62 13.74 -5.69
C PHE A 378 12.99 14.91 -6.49
N PRO A 379 13.64 16.07 -6.64
CA PRO A 379 13.09 17.23 -7.34
C PRO A 379 13.23 17.10 -8.87
N ALA A 380 12.37 17.80 -9.62
CA ALA A 380 12.39 17.77 -11.09
C ALA A 380 13.25 18.87 -11.73
N SER A 381 13.33 20.07 -11.13
CA SER A 381 14.14 21.19 -11.64
C SER A 381 15.62 20.99 -11.32
N VAL A 382 16.49 21.18 -12.32
CA VAL A 382 17.95 21.07 -12.18
C VAL A 382 18.48 22.16 -11.26
N ASP A 383 17.93 23.38 -11.33
CA ASP A 383 18.24 24.50 -10.45
C ASP A 383 17.86 24.17 -8.99
N THR A 384 16.73 23.49 -8.80
CA THR A 384 16.32 22.98 -7.49
C THR A 384 17.29 21.91 -7.00
N MET A 385 17.87 21.07 -7.86
CA MET A 385 18.93 20.11 -7.48
C MET A 385 20.27 20.80 -7.16
N HIS A 386 20.58 21.95 -7.77
CA HIS A 386 21.82 22.70 -7.47
C HIS A 386 21.82 23.23 -6.03
N ASP A 387 20.66 23.62 -5.53
CA ASP A 387 20.47 24.27 -4.23
C ASP A 387 20.03 23.29 -3.11
N ILE A 388 20.43 22.00 -3.15
CA ILE A 388 20.09 21.06 -2.06
C ILE A 388 21.25 20.72 -1.13
N ASP A 389 20.95 20.81 0.16
CA ASP A 389 21.73 20.21 1.24
C ASP A 389 21.40 18.71 1.30
N VAL A 390 22.42 17.86 1.28
CA VAL A 390 22.25 16.40 1.33
C VAL A 390 22.62 15.88 2.72
N GLU A 391 21.66 15.26 3.41
CA GLU A 391 21.90 14.63 4.70
C GLU A 391 22.35 13.17 4.53
N TYR A 392 23.39 12.80 5.29
CA TYR A 392 24.05 11.51 5.19
C TYR A 392 24.01 10.73 6.50
N VAL A 393 23.61 9.46 6.43
CA VAL A 393 23.96 8.47 7.46
C VAL A 393 25.36 7.93 7.16
N THR A 394 26.23 7.93 8.17
CA THR A 394 27.61 7.42 8.07
C THR A 394 27.70 6.03 8.71
N PHE A 395 28.19 5.06 7.95
CA PHE A 395 28.45 3.69 8.38
C PHE A 395 29.96 3.47 8.54
N PRO A 396 30.39 2.68 9.54
CA PRO A 396 31.77 2.20 9.58
C PRO A 396 32.01 1.27 8.38
N GLY A 397 33.06 1.51 7.60
CA GLY A 397 33.48 0.61 6.53
C GLY A 397 34.12 -0.68 7.07
N TRP A 398 34.63 -1.55 6.20
CA TRP A 398 35.25 -2.83 6.59
C TRP A 398 36.74 -2.97 6.24
N ARG A 399 37.42 -1.84 5.95
CA ARG A 399 38.87 -1.62 6.12
C ARG A 399 39.76 -2.75 5.60
N GLY A 400 39.57 -3.12 4.34
CA GLY A 400 40.41 -4.06 3.60
C GLY A 400 40.03 -5.54 3.72
N ARG A 401 39.03 -5.91 4.55
CA ARG A 401 38.53 -7.29 4.57
C ARG A 401 37.72 -7.57 3.31
N SER A 402 38.33 -8.17 2.30
CA SER A 402 37.69 -8.29 0.99
C SER A 402 36.37 -9.09 1.02
N THR A 403 35.38 -8.60 0.28
CA THR A 403 34.13 -9.30 0.01
C THR A 403 34.19 -10.19 -1.23
N SER A 404 35.24 -10.11 -2.05
CA SER A 404 35.29 -10.72 -3.39
C SER A 404 35.23 -12.25 -3.43
N GLU A 405 35.65 -12.92 -2.37
CA GLU A 405 35.55 -14.38 -2.20
C GLU A 405 34.24 -14.83 -1.54
N CYS A 406 33.41 -13.90 -1.04
CA CYS A 406 32.16 -14.24 -0.36
C CYS A 406 31.16 -14.87 -1.34
N ARG A 407 30.49 -15.95 -0.92
CA ARG A 407 29.47 -16.67 -1.73
C ARG A 407 28.14 -16.89 -0.99
N THR A 408 28.08 -16.57 0.29
CA THR A 408 26.86 -16.60 1.11
C THR A 408 26.72 -15.29 1.88
N PHE A 409 25.50 -14.89 2.27
CA PHE A 409 25.30 -13.65 3.04
C PHE A 409 26.21 -13.62 4.28
N ASN A 410 26.18 -14.67 5.09
CA ASN A 410 26.91 -14.77 6.34
C ASN A 410 28.45 -14.79 6.19
N SER A 411 29.00 -14.98 4.99
CA SER A 411 30.44 -14.83 4.75
C SER A 411 30.89 -13.35 4.68
N LEU A 412 29.98 -12.42 4.36
CA LEU A 412 30.26 -10.99 4.30
C LEU A 412 30.66 -10.40 5.68
N PRO A 413 31.54 -9.38 5.71
CA PRO A 413 31.82 -8.59 6.90
C PRO A 413 30.53 -8.06 7.54
N HIS A 414 30.48 -8.02 8.89
CA HIS A 414 29.30 -7.56 9.63
C HIS A 414 28.81 -6.16 9.18
N ASN A 415 29.73 -5.21 8.98
CA ASN A 415 29.40 -3.87 8.50
C ASN A 415 28.82 -3.88 7.07
N ALA A 416 29.29 -4.77 6.20
CA ALA A 416 28.73 -4.96 4.86
C ALA A 416 27.31 -5.55 4.90
N ARG A 417 27.03 -6.44 5.87
CA ARG A 417 25.68 -6.98 6.09
C ARG A 417 24.71 -5.93 6.65
N LEU A 418 25.16 -5.11 7.60
CA LEU A 418 24.40 -3.94 8.09
C LEU A 418 24.12 -2.94 6.95
N TYR A 419 25.09 -2.70 6.07
CA TYR A 419 24.93 -1.81 4.91
C TYR A 419 23.82 -2.30 3.95
N VAL A 420 23.81 -3.59 3.61
CA VAL A 420 22.72 -4.20 2.81
C VAL A 420 21.37 -4.09 3.52
N GLN A 421 21.30 -4.49 4.80
CA GLN A 421 20.09 -4.45 5.61
C GLN A 421 19.50 -3.03 5.71
N PHE A 422 20.34 -1.99 5.76
CA PHE A 422 19.90 -0.60 5.78
C PHE A 422 19.25 -0.17 4.45
N ILE A 423 19.82 -0.56 3.31
CA ILE A 423 19.26 -0.27 1.98
C ILE A 423 17.87 -0.90 1.84
N GLU A 424 17.73 -2.17 2.22
CA GLU A 424 16.44 -2.88 2.24
C GLU A 424 15.43 -2.19 3.16
N GLN A 425 15.84 -1.86 4.39
CA GLN A 425 14.96 -1.27 5.39
C GLN A 425 14.47 0.14 5.02
N TYR A 426 15.33 0.94 4.38
CA TYR A 426 14.97 2.29 3.93
C TYR A 426 14.05 2.25 2.69
N LEU A 427 14.36 1.41 1.71
CA LEU A 427 13.61 1.35 0.43
C LEU A 427 12.33 0.50 0.52
N GLY A 428 12.25 -0.42 1.48
CA GLY A 428 11.13 -1.37 1.61
C GLY A 428 11.13 -2.48 0.56
N VAL A 429 12.24 -2.69 -0.14
CA VAL A 429 12.41 -3.69 -1.21
C VAL A 429 13.56 -4.63 -0.85
N PRO A 430 13.38 -5.96 -0.94
CA PRO A 430 14.42 -6.92 -0.57
C PRO A 430 15.57 -6.94 -1.59
N VAL A 431 16.81 -7.06 -1.12
CA VAL A 431 17.97 -7.36 -1.95
C VAL A 431 18.00 -8.87 -2.17
N LYS A 432 17.92 -9.30 -3.44
CA LYS A 432 17.90 -10.72 -3.85
C LYS A 432 19.25 -11.18 -4.40
N TRP A 433 20.11 -10.24 -4.78
CA TRP A 433 21.49 -10.49 -5.22
C TRP A 433 22.48 -9.44 -4.71
N ILE A 434 23.71 -9.87 -4.41
CA ILE A 434 24.85 -8.99 -4.09
C ILE A 434 26.03 -9.34 -4.99
N GLY A 435 26.48 -8.38 -5.81
CA GLY A 435 27.68 -8.49 -6.64
C GLY A 435 28.93 -8.02 -5.89
N VAL A 436 29.90 -8.93 -5.75
CA VAL A 436 31.19 -8.72 -5.07
C VAL A 436 32.38 -8.85 -6.03
N GLY A 437 32.16 -8.58 -7.32
CA GLY A 437 33.22 -8.61 -8.32
C GLY A 437 32.69 -8.78 -9.74
N LYS A 438 33.61 -8.98 -10.70
CA LYS A 438 33.27 -9.10 -12.13
C LYS A 438 32.66 -10.44 -12.51
N ASP A 439 33.35 -11.53 -12.18
CA ASP A 439 33.00 -12.92 -12.53
C ASP A 439 31.54 -13.27 -12.21
N ARG A 440 30.84 -14.00 -13.09
CA ARG A 440 29.43 -14.42 -12.94
C ARG A 440 29.15 -15.03 -11.56
N MET A 441 30.06 -15.85 -11.03
CA MET A 441 29.97 -16.52 -9.74
C MET A 441 30.24 -15.61 -8.54
N ALA A 442 30.83 -14.41 -8.75
CA ALA A 442 30.92 -13.35 -7.73
C ALA A 442 29.58 -12.59 -7.58
N MET A 443 28.48 -13.34 -7.47
CA MET A 443 27.12 -12.85 -7.27
C MET A 443 26.43 -13.73 -6.22
N LEU A 444 26.34 -13.25 -4.99
CA LEU A 444 25.61 -13.93 -3.92
C LEU A 444 24.12 -13.88 -4.26
N LYS A 445 23.41 -15.01 -4.16
CA LYS A 445 21.94 -15.07 -4.23
C LYS A 445 21.38 -15.23 -2.81
N LEU A 446 20.37 -14.44 -2.46
CA LEU A 446 19.78 -14.38 -1.13
C LEU A 446 18.45 -15.13 -1.07
N ASN A 447 18.22 -15.88 0.01
CA ASN A 447 16.93 -16.44 0.36
C ASN A 447 16.28 -15.58 1.46
N ARG A 448 14.94 -15.55 1.48
CA ARG A 448 14.15 -14.68 2.38
C ARG A 448 14.44 -14.87 3.88
N ASN A 449 15.04 -16.00 4.26
CA ASN A 449 15.39 -16.33 5.64
C ASN A 449 16.80 -15.88 6.05
N ASP A 450 17.72 -15.68 5.09
CA ASP A 450 19.15 -15.49 5.39
C ASP A 450 19.40 -14.19 6.17
N ILE A 451 18.64 -13.14 5.82
CA ILE A 451 18.78 -11.77 6.33
C ILE A 451 18.09 -11.59 7.70
N LEU A 452 17.06 -12.40 8.00
CA LEU A 452 16.28 -12.31 9.25
C LEU A 452 16.95 -12.98 10.47
N SER A 453 18.12 -13.57 10.28
CA SER A 453 18.67 -14.64 11.12
C SER A 453 19.40 -14.22 12.42
N THR A 454 19.63 -12.92 12.67
CA THR A 454 20.44 -12.47 13.82
C THR A 454 19.80 -11.35 14.67
N GLU A 455 19.24 -11.75 15.83
CA GLU A 455 18.74 -10.83 16.88
C GLU A 455 19.75 -9.74 17.30
N ARG A 456 21.04 -10.06 17.28
CA ARG A 456 22.12 -9.14 17.70
C ARG A 456 22.25 -7.93 16.77
N GLU A 457 21.97 -8.09 15.48
CA GLU A 457 22.05 -7.01 14.48
C GLU A 457 20.83 -6.08 14.55
N LYS A 458 19.63 -6.62 14.82
CA LYS A 458 18.43 -5.82 15.08
C LYS A 458 18.62 -4.81 16.22
N ARG A 459 19.36 -5.19 17.27
CA ARG A 459 19.69 -4.29 18.41
C ARG A 459 20.66 -3.18 18.02
N ILE A 460 21.68 -3.46 17.19
CA ILE A 460 22.63 -2.44 16.73
C ILE A 460 21.92 -1.42 15.82
N MET A 461 21.10 -1.90 14.89
CA MET A 461 20.25 -1.06 14.03
C MET A 461 19.28 -0.17 14.85
N PHE A 462 18.75 -0.69 15.97
CA PHE A 462 17.91 0.10 16.88
C PHE A 462 18.68 1.25 17.55
N VAL A 463 19.95 1.05 17.93
CA VAL A 463 20.80 2.10 18.53
C VAL A 463 21.19 3.17 17.49
N MET A 464 21.56 2.78 16.26
CA MET A 464 21.77 3.76 15.17
C MET A 464 20.50 4.59 14.90
N ARG A 465 19.31 3.99 15.03
CA ARG A 465 18.03 4.69 14.88
C ARG A 465 17.79 5.77 15.94
N ILE A 466 18.31 5.59 17.15
CA ILE A 466 18.21 6.59 18.23
C ILE A 466 19.08 7.80 17.87
N ASN A 467 20.35 7.61 17.51
CA ASN A 467 21.26 8.72 17.19
C ASN A 467 20.75 9.63 16.05
N ILE A 468 20.04 9.06 15.07
CA ILE A 468 19.41 9.84 13.98
C ILE A 468 18.22 10.68 14.49
N GLN A 469 17.52 10.24 15.55
CA GLN A 469 16.46 11.04 16.17
C GLN A 469 17.01 12.10 17.15
N THR A 470 18.16 11.88 17.79
CA THR A 470 18.75 12.85 18.72
C THR A 470 19.23 14.13 18.01
N LEU A 471 19.74 14.02 16.78
CA LEU A 471 20.22 15.15 15.97
C LEU A 471 19.12 16.06 15.40
N LEU A 472 17.85 15.84 15.75
CA LEU A 472 16.70 16.61 15.25
C LEU A 472 16.04 17.50 16.32
N PHE A 473 16.72 17.78 17.44
CA PHE A 473 16.12 18.47 18.59
C PHE A 473 16.89 19.68 19.17
N ASP A 474 18.11 20.00 18.72
CA ASP A 474 18.87 21.13 19.31
C ASP A 474 18.48 22.52 18.75
N ASP A 475 17.95 22.61 17.52
CA ASP A 475 17.58 23.87 16.87
C ASP A 475 16.16 24.36 17.21
N CYS A 476 15.80 24.49 18.50
CA CYS A 476 14.73 25.41 18.96
C CYS A 476 14.57 25.51 20.50
N THR A 477 15.42 26.27 21.21
CA THR A 477 15.00 27.18 22.32
C THR A 477 16.17 28.02 22.84
N HIS A 478 16.33 29.24 22.32
CA HIS A 478 17.03 30.30 23.06
C HIS A 478 15.99 31.12 23.84
N GLU A 479 15.90 30.90 25.16
CA GLU A 479 15.91 31.95 26.20
C GLU A 479 15.61 31.40 27.62
N ASN A 480 16.29 32.00 28.61
CA ASN A 480 15.96 32.04 30.04
C ASN A 480 15.93 30.74 30.89
N ASN A 481 17.10 30.50 31.52
CA ASN A 481 17.31 30.17 32.93
C ASN A 481 17.26 28.73 33.46
N HIS A 482 18.46 28.25 33.80
CA HIS A 482 18.84 27.69 35.10
C HIS A 482 17.83 26.78 35.83
N PHE A 483 18.05 25.46 35.77
CA PHE A 483 18.56 24.70 36.93
C PHE A 483 19.12 23.33 36.48
N ILE A 484 19.85 22.64 37.37
CA ILE A 484 20.42 21.29 37.18
C ILE A 484 21.53 21.19 36.10
N ILE A 485 22.73 21.67 36.44
CA ILE A 485 23.99 21.12 35.91
C ILE A 485 24.63 20.29 37.03
N MET A 486 24.61 18.97 36.90
CA MET A 486 25.59 18.05 37.50
C MET A 486 25.45 16.64 36.89
N SER A 487 26.48 15.81 37.03
CA SER A 487 26.52 14.40 36.60
C SER A 487 26.58 14.13 35.09
N PHE A 488 27.46 14.83 34.36
CA PHE A 488 27.92 14.41 33.01
C PHE A 488 29.46 14.38 32.88
N GLN A 489 30.13 13.82 33.88
CA GLN A 489 31.54 13.42 33.83
C GLN A 489 31.71 12.05 34.50
N PHE A 490 31.82 10.97 33.71
CA PHE A 490 32.52 9.69 34.00
C PHE A 490 32.13 8.59 33.00
N LEU A 491 32.43 8.76 31.70
CA LEU A 491 32.55 7.61 30.79
C LEU A 491 33.44 7.85 29.56
N ASN A 492 34.67 8.31 29.77
CA ASN A 492 35.68 8.26 28.71
C ASN A 492 37.10 8.27 29.30
N LEU A 493 37.83 7.15 29.20
CA LEU A 493 39.26 7.12 28.81
C LEU A 493 39.82 5.69 28.75
N ASN A 494 40.59 5.45 27.70
CA ASN A 494 41.67 4.47 27.51
C ASN A 494 41.50 3.01 27.95
N ILE A 495 41.20 2.19 26.94
CA ILE A 495 41.90 0.91 26.73
C ILE A 495 43.42 1.17 26.72
N ASN A 496 44.20 0.37 27.45
CA ASN A 496 45.59 0.07 27.07
C ASN A 496 46.02 -1.29 27.65
N ASN A 497 46.90 -1.99 26.95
CA ASN A 497 47.36 -3.33 27.34
C ASN A 497 48.48 -3.25 28.40
N GLN A 498 48.48 -4.15 29.39
CA GLN A 498 49.53 -5.20 29.57
C GLN A 498 49.42 -5.99 30.91
N VAL A 499 49.66 -7.31 30.83
CA VAL A 499 50.45 -8.16 31.78
C VAL A 499 50.04 -8.20 33.29
N ILE A 500 49.24 -9.22 33.68
CA ILE A 500 49.66 -10.42 34.46
C ILE A 500 50.62 -10.21 35.66
N PRO A 501 50.43 -10.83 36.88
CA PRO A 501 49.24 -11.37 37.58
C PRO A 501 49.30 -11.19 39.15
N ILE A 502 48.97 -12.26 39.91
CA ILE A 502 49.13 -12.57 41.38
C ILE A 502 48.02 -12.11 42.36
N THR A 503 47.66 -13.04 43.25
CA THR A 503 46.76 -12.96 44.44
C THR A 503 47.62 -12.96 45.73
N PRO A 504 47.23 -13.48 46.92
CA PRO A 504 45.95 -13.58 47.64
C PRO A 504 46.04 -12.93 49.06
N SER A 505 45.07 -13.26 49.94
CA SER A 505 45.07 -13.07 51.42
C SER A 505 44.80 -11.63 51.93
N LEU A 506 44.24 -11.40 53.12
CA LEU A 506 44.07 -12.26 54.32
C LEU A 506 42.61 -12.36 54.85
N SER A 507 42.37 -13.43 55.61
CA SER A 507 41.24 -13.67 56.55
C SER A 507 41.84 -13.70 58.00
N PRO A 508 41.25 -14.28 59.08
CA PRO A 508 39.90 -14.82 59.33
C PRO A 508 39.27 -14.41 60.70
N SER A 509 38.00 -14.80 60.95
CA SER A 509 37.42 -15.32 62.23
C SER A 509 35.87 -15.24 62.21
N SER A 510 35.08 -16.16 62.79
CA SER A 510 35.36 -17.52 63.31
C SER A 510 34.06 -18.31 63.59
N CYS A 511 34.04 -19.62 63.23
CA CYS A 511 33.15 -20.69 63.77
C CYS A 511 31.62 -20.55 63.54
N SER A 512 30.75 -21.60 63.51
CA SER A 512 30.77 -23.09 63.56
C SER A 512 29.29 -23.56 63.38
N LEU A 513 28.83 -24.78 63.06
CA LEU A 513 29.27 -26.16 62.71
C LEU A 513 27.97 -26.90 62.19
N ALA A 514 27.86 -28.13 61.65
CA ALA A 514 28.74 -29.28 61.33
C ALA A 514 28.12 -30.14 60.18
N ASP A 515 28.87 -31.13 59.68
CA ASP A 515 28.60 -32.56 59.42
C ASP A 515 27.15 -33.13 59.21
N SER A 516 26.94 -34.32 58.58
CA SER A 516 27.61 -35.05 57.48
C SER A 516 26.78 -36.31 57.06
N ASP A 517 26.75 -36.60 55.74
CA ASP A 517 26.76 -37.91 55.05
C ASP A 517 25.86 -39.16 55.39
N PHE A 518 25.85 -40.11 54.44
CA PHE A 518 25.57 -41.58 54.54
C PHE A 518 24.14 -42.22 54.57
N ILE A 519 23.76 -42.79 53.40
CA ILE A 519 23.59 -44.25 53.10
C ILE A 519 22.33 -45.11 53.52
N HIS A 520 21.80 -45.81 52.49
CA HIS A 520 21.08 -47.13 52.38
C HIS A 520 19.65 -47.47 52.91
N GLN A 521 18.74 -47.66 51.93
CA GLN A 521 18.00 -48.90 51.55
C GLN A 521 16.90 -49.58 52.43
N ARG A 522 15.79 -49.96 51.73
CA ARG A 522 14.82 -51.08 52.00
C ARG A 522 13.88 -50.89 53.22
N HIS A 523 12.69 -51.51 53.36
CA HIS A 523 11.81 -52.42 52.58
C HIS A 523 10.39 -52.42 53.26
N VAL A 524 9.23 -52.83 52.70
CA VAL A 524 8.71 -53.05 51.33
C VAL A 524 7.17 -53.30 51.39
N HIS A 525 6.40 -53.03 50.33
CA HIS A 525 4.95 -53.35 50.13
C HIS A 525 3.94 -52.61 51.06
N SER A 526 2.66 -52.37 50.74
CA SER A 526 1.82 -52.42 49.51
C SER A 526 0.69 -51.36 49.68
N SER A 527 -0.26 -51.04 48.77
CA SER A 527 -0.78 -51.68 47.55
C SER A 527 -1.36 -50.65 46.56
N ALA A 528 -1.80 -51.13 45.39
CA ALA A 528 -2.58 -50.49 44.33
C ALA A 528 -3.76 -49.58 44.78
N THR A 529 -4.34 -48.69 43.94
CA THR A 529 -4.48 -48.76 42.46
C THR A 529 -4.75 -47.40 41.78
N THR A 530 -4.46 -47.30 40.48
CA THR A 530 -5.05 -46.38 39.47
C THR A 530 -5.06 -44.86 39.73
N LEU A 531 -4.10 -44.14 39.12
CA LEU A 531 -4.38 -42.91 38.34
C LEU A 531 -3.26 -42.48 37.35
N ASP A 532 -2.08 -43.10 37.35
CA ASP A 532 -0.94 -42.76 36.47
C ASP A 532 -1.04 -43.25 35.01
N THR A 533 -2.08 -42.87 34.27
CA THR A 533 -2.22 -43.20 32.83
C THR A 533 -2.62 -42.03 31.92
N VAL A 534 -2.64 -40.80 32.42
CA VAL A 534 -3.15 -39.62 31.68
C VAL A 534 -2.07 -38.84 30.92
N GLU A 535 -0.88 -38.63 31.49
CA GLU A 535 0.08 -37.66 30.91
C GLU A 535 0.99 -38.26 29.83
N HIS A 536 1.43 -39.52 29.95
CA HIS A 536 2.31 -40.15 28.96
C HIS A 536 1.65 -40.50 27.60
N ARG A 537 0.35 -40.24 27.41
CA ARG A 537 -0.31 -40.28 26.09
C ARG A 537 -0.38 -38.93 25.36
N ARG A 538 0.10 -37.83 25.95
CA ARG A 538 0.10 -36.51 25.27
C ARG A 538 1.27 -36.31 24.30
N ALA A 539 2.37 -37.05 24.45
CA ALA A 539 3.58 -36.87 23.64
C ALA A 539 3.59 -37.65 22.30
N SER A 540 2.62 -38.54 22.06
CA SER A 540 2.63 -39.49 20.92
C SER A 540 1.37 -39.48 20.04
N ILE A 541 0.43 -38.57 20.29
CA ILE A 541 -0.83 -38.43 19.53
C ILE A 541 -0.90 -37.08 18.76
N ALA A 542 0.09 -36.20 18.96
CA ALA A 542 0.18 -34.88 18.30
C ALA A 542 0.62 -34.93 16.81
N SER A 543 0.58 -36.09 16.16
CA SER A 543 1.10 -36.34 14.80
C SER A 543 0.01 -36.69 13.77
N VAL A 544 -1.26 -36.76 14.16
CA VAL A 544 -2.39 -37.00 13.24
C VAL A 544 -3.12 -35.70 12.94
N VAL A 545 -2.53 -34.89 12.07
CA VAL A 545 -3.27 -33.87 11.32
C VAL A 545 -4.04 -34.60 10.23
N HIS A 546 -5.36 -34.69 10.34
CA HIS A 546 -6.18 -35.13 9.21
C HIS A 546 -6.02 -34.13 8.04
N PRO A 547 -5.88 -34.60 6.80
CA PRO A 547 -5.60 -33.72 5.67
C PRO A 547 -6.79 -32.82 5.36
N ASP A 548 -6.48 -31.56 5.05
CA ASP A 548 -7.40 -30.64 4.38
C ASP A 548 -7.91 -31.31 3.08
N PRO A 549 -9.24 -31.39 2.81
CA PRO A 549 -9.78 -32.02 1.61
C PRO A 549 -9.28 -31.42 0.29
N LEU A 550 -8.71 -30.21 0.34
CA LEU A 550 -7.90 -29.63 -0.73
C LEU A 550 -6.53 -29.25 -0.14
N GLY A 551 -5.45 -29.76 -0.73
CA GLY A 551 -4.09 -29.56 -0.20
C GLY A 551 -3.64 -28.09 -0.12
N PRO A 552 -2.56 -27.79 0.63
CA PRO A 552 -2.13 -26.43 0.93
C PRO A 552 -1.94 -25.58 -0.33
N VAL A 553 -2.74 -24.51 -0.44
CA VAL A 553 -2.74 -23.58 -1.57
C VAL A 553 -1.37 -22.88 -1.66
N ALA A 554 -0.84 -22.77 -2.88
CA ALA A 554 0.50 -22.24 -3.11
C ALA A 554 0.62 -20.73 -2.79
N PRO A 555 1.81 -20.22 -2.39
CA PRO A 555 1.93 -18.89 -1.75
C PRO A 555 1.81 -17.65 -2.67
N ASN A 556 1.19 -17.76 -3.86
CA ASN A 556 1.26 -16.76 -4.92
C ASN A 556 -0.04 -15.97 -5.19
N ASP A 557 -1.12 -16.20 -4.45
CA ASP A 557 -2.46 -15.62 -4.69
C ASP A 557 -2.83 -14.41 -3.79
N GLU A 558 -1.85 -13.76 -3.13
CA GLU A 558 -2.09 -12.59 -2.26
C GLU A 558 -2.48 -11.31 -3.06
N VAL A 559 -3.78 -11.16 -3.33
CA VAL A 559 -4.35 -9.96 -3.96
C VAL A 559 -4.50 -8.82 -2.93
N THR A 560 -3.42 -8.05 -2.75
CA THR A 560 -3.43 -6.87 -1.85
C THR A 560 -4.36 -5.75 -2.34
N LEU A 561 -5.11 -5.15 -1.40
CA LEU A 561 -5.99 -4.00 -1.68
C LEU A 561 -5.16 -2.74 -2.00
N LYS A 562 -5.43 -2.12 -3.15
CA LYS A 562 -4.63 -0.98 -3.65
C LYS A 562 -4.96 0.33 -2.94
N ARG A 563 -3.93 0.99 -2.40
CA ARG A 563 -4.01 2.33 -1.75
C ARG A 563 -4.37 3.43 -2.75
N HIS A 564 -5.65 3.76 -2.83
CA HIS A 564 -6.19 4.69 -3.82
C HIS A 564 -6.89 5.92 -3.21
N LEU A 565 -7.45 5.82 -1.99
CA LEU A 565 -8.17 6.91 -1.35
C LEU A 565 -7.21 8.03 -0.90
N GLY A 566 -7.42 9.27 -1.34
CA GLY A 566 -6.66 10.44 -0.90
C GLY A 566 -7.25 11.09 0.35
N LEU A 567 -6.61 12.16 0.87
CA LEU A 567 -7.13 12.93 2.00
C LEU A 567 -8.54 13.47 1.72
N PHE A 568 -8.74 14.12 0.56
CA PHE A 568 -10.06 14.59 0.14
C PHE A 568 -11.09 13.45 0.06
N SER A 569 -10.70 12.28 -0.47
CA SER A 569 -11.55 11.09 -0.50
C SER A 569 -11.94 10.63 0.91
N GLY A 570 -11.01 10.65 1.88
CA GLY A 570 -11.26 10.30 3.28
C GLY A 570 -12.21 11.28 3.99
N VAL A 571 -12.03 12.59 3.76
CA VAL A 571 -12.95 13.64 4.25
C VAL A 571 -14.36 13.42 3.68
N CYS A 572 -14.49 13.28 2.36
CA CYS A 572 -15.78 13.05 1.71
C CYS A 572 -16.42 11.70 2.10
N PHE A 573 -15.62 10.67 2.41
CA PHE A 573 -16.11 9.37 2.89
C PHE A 573 -16.72 9.49 4.30
N ILE A 574 -16.05 10.18 5.23
CA ILE A 574 -16.60 10.44 6.58
C ILE A 574 -17.88 11.30 6.48
N ILE A 575 -17.81 12.45 5.80
CA ILE A 575 -18.96 13.35 5.63
C ILE A 575 -20.12 12.60 4.95
N GLY A 576 -19.84 11.81 3.91
CA GLY A 576 -20.84 11.08 3.14
C GLY A 576 -21.50 9.90 3.84
N ILE A 577 -20.92 9.41 4.95
CA ILE A 577 -21.53 8.38 5.83
C ILE A 577 -22.34 9.05 6.92
N ILE A 578 -21.71 9.97 7.69
CA ILE A 578 -22.33 10.63 8.85
C ILE A 578 -23.54 11.45 8.44
N ILE A 579 -23.40 12.28 7.40
CA ILE A 579 -24.55 12.95 6.81
C ILE A 579 -25.39 11.88 6.11
N GLY A 580 -26.54 11.55 6.69
CA GLY A 580 -27.42 10.47 6.26
C GLY A 580 -28.88 10.78 6.57
N SER A 581 -29.53 9.90 7.36
CA SER A 581 -30.88 10.14 7.90
C SER A 581 -30.89 10.98 9.18
N GLY A 582 -29.86 10.86 10.02
CA GLY A 582 -29.92 11.25 11.43
C GLY A 582 -30.30 12.71 11.68
N ILE A 583 -29.70 13.67 10.97
CA ILE A 583 -30.03 15.10 11.11
C ILE A 583 -31.50 15.44 10.77
N PHE A 584 -32.19 14.59 10.01
CA PHE A 584 -33.61 14.78 9.66
C PHE A 584 -34.57 14.08 10.63
N VAL A 585 -34.09 13.13 11.44
CA VAL A 585 -34.89 12.35 12.41
C VAL A 585 -34.64 12.83 13.85
N SER A 586 -33.36 12.88 14.24
CA SER A 586 -32.92 13.15 15.61
C SER A 586 -33.38 14.48 16.22
N PRO A 587 -33.64 15.59 15.50
CA PRO A 587 -34.13 16.83 16.13
C PRO A 587 -35.40 16.63 16.96
N LYS A 588 -36.31 15.75 16.52
CA LYS A 588 -37.53 15.39 17.26
C LYS A 588 -37.22 14.65 18.56
N GLY A 589 -36.31 13.68 18.52
CA GLY A 589 -35.85 12.93 19.70
C GLY A 589 -35.11 13.80 20.72
N VAL A 590 -34.11 14.58 20.27
CA VAL A 590 -33.35 15.48 21.16
C VAL A 590 -34.29 16.51 21.81
N LEU A 591 -35.23 17.09 21.06
CA LEU A 591 -36.19 18.06 21.62
C LEU A 591 -37.23 17.43 22.57
N ARG A 592 -37.66 16.18 22.31
CA ARG A 592 -38.56 15.43 23.20
C ARG A 592 -37.95 15.27 24.60
N GLU A 593 -36.67 14.96 24.68
CA GLU A 593 -36.00 14.69 25.95
C GLU A 593 -35.50 15.98 26.65
N THR A 594 -34.92 16.93 25.88
CA THR A 594 -34.41 18.19 26.45
C THR A 594 -35.51 19.18 26.84
N GLN A 595 -36.67 19.10 26.19
CA GLN A 595 -37.85 19.98 26.38
C GLN A 595 -37.60 21.49 26.14
N SER A 596 -36.40 21.89 25.70
CA SER A 596 -35.97 23.27 25.48
C SER A 596 -35.17 23.39 24.18
N VAL A 597 -35.35 24.50 23.46
CA VAL A 597 -34.58 24.81 22.25
C VAL A 597 -33.10 25.04 22.58
N GLY A 598 -32.81 25.80 23.64
CA GLY A 598 -31.47 26.11 24.11
C GLY A 598 -30.71 24.84 24.54
N LEU A 599 -31.31 23.98 25.37
CA LEU A 599 -30.68 22.73 25.76
C LEU A 599 -30.54 21.77 24.56
N CYS A 600 -31.51 21.73 23.63
CA CYS A 600 -31.39 20.93 22.40
C CYS A 600 -30.13 21.33 21.59
N LEU A 601 -29.91 22.62 21.35
CA LEU A 601 -28.72 23.11 20.63
C LEU A 601 -27.40 22.82 21.39
N VAL A 602 -27.40 22.92 22.73
CA VAL A 602 -26.26 22.52 23.57
C VAL A 602 -25.96 21.02 23.44
N ILE A 603 -26.98 20.15 23.43
CA ILE A 603 -26.80 18.71 23.22
C ILE A 603 -26.28 18.41 21.81
N TRP A 604 -26.72 19.12 20.77
CA TRP A 604 -26.16 18.96 19.42
C TRP A 604 -24.66 19.30 19.35
N MET A 605 -24.21 20.35 20.05
CA MET A 605 -22.79 20.71 20.15
C MET A 605 -21.99 19.70 21.00
N ALA A 606 -22.57 19.24 22.11
CA ALA A 606 -21.96 18.24 22.99
C ALA A 606 -21.80 16.89 22.27
N CYS A 607 -22.81 16.44 21.52
CA CYS A 607 -22.73 15.22 20.69
C CYS A 607 -21.61 15.30 19.64
N GLY A 608 -21.44 16.45 18.97
CA GLY A 608 -20.34 16.67 18.02
C GLY A 608 -18.97 16.62 18.69
N SER A 609 -18.85 17.23 19.87
CA SER A 609 -17.63 17.23 20.69
C SER A 609 -17.26 15.82 21.19
N VAL A 610 -18.24 15.07 21.69
CA VAL A 610 -18.09 13.67 22.11
C VAL A 610 -17.66 12.78 20.94
N SER A 611 -18.27 12.97 19.77
CA SER A 611 -17.92 12.23 18.55
C SER A 611 -16.49 12.54 18.08
N LEU A 612 -16.05 13.80 18.17
CA LEU A 612 -14.67 14.20 17.87
C LEU A 612 -13.65 13.56 18.82
N LEU A 613 -13.92 13.53 20.13
CA LEU A 613 -13.05 12.87 21.10
C LEU A 613 -12.98 11.35 20.89
N GLY A 614 -14.11 10.70 20.59
CA GLY A 614 -14.17 9.28 20.24
C GLY A 614 -13.39 8.96 18.97
N ALA A 615 -13.59 9.75 17.91
CA ALA A 615 -12.89 9.59 16.64
C ALA A 615 -11.38 9.84 16.75
N LEU A 616 -10.94 10.77 17.60
CA LEU A 616 -9.51 10.96 17.90
C LEU A 616 -8.91 9.75 18.63
N CYS A 617 -9.65 9.11 19.55
CA CYS A 617 -9.20 7.86 20.18
C CYS A 617 -9.10 6.70 19.18
N TYR A 618 -9.98 6.68 18.17
CA TYR A 618 -9.92 5.76 17.04
C TYR A 618 -8.78 6.06 16.05
N ALA A 619 -8.43 7.34 15.85
CA ALA A 619 -7.28 7.73 15.04
C ALA A 619 -5.96 7.29 15.70
N GLU A 620 -5.84 7.38 17.02
CA GLU A 620 -4.68 6.84 17.74
C GLU A 620 -4.58 5.31 17.57
N ILE A 621 -5.61 4.54 17.96
CA ILE A 621 -5.49 3.07 17.88
C ILE A 621 -5.40 2.55 16.44
N GLY A 622 -6.06 3.19 15.48
CA GLY A 622 -5.95 2.85 14.05
C GLY A 622 -4.59 3.19 13.41
N THR A 623 -3.81 4.11 14.00
CA THR A 623 -2.42 4.35 13.57
C THR A 623 -1.39 3.48 14.31
N VAL A 624 -1.75 2.94 15.49
CA VAL A 624 -0.95 1.97 16.26
C VAL A 624 -1.19 0.51 15.82
N ILE A 625 -2.41 0.17 15.37
CA ILE A 625 -2.83 -1.15 14.88
C ILE A 625 -3.42 -0.99 13.46
N PRO A 626 -2.57 -0.80 12.42
CA PRO A 626 -3.03 -0.53 11.06
C PRO A 626 -3.33 -1.82 10.29
N ARG A 627 -4.32 -2.60 10.75
CA ARG A 627 -4.74 -3.89 10.17
C ARG A 627 -6.23 -3.88 9.81
N ASN A 628 -6.61 -4.69 8.82
CA ASN A 628 -8.01 -4.91 8.45
C ASN A 628 -8.86 -5.43 9.64
N GLY A 629 -10.15 -5.05 9.67
CA GLY A 629 -11.11 -5.47 10.69
C GLY A 629 -11.38 -4.46 11.81
N ALA A 630 -10.65 -3.33 11.84
CA ALA A 630 -10.87 -2.21 12.75
C ALA A 630 -11.08 -2.66 14.22
N GLU A 631 -12.27 -2.46 14.80
CA GLU A 631 -12.57 -2.83 16.19
C GLU A 631 -12.26 -4.30 16.52
N VAL A 632 -12.45 -5.23 15.58
CA VAL A 632 -12.10 -6.66 15.79
C VAL A 632 -10.61 -6.80 16.13
N ALA A 633 -9.75 -6.10 15.37
CA ALA A 633 -8.31 -6.07 15.61
C ALA A 633 -7.94 -5.25 16.86
N TYR A 634 -8.65 -4.13 17.11
CA TYR A 634 -8.41 -3.26 18.27
C TYR A 634 -8.71 -3.97 19.59
N MET A 635 -9.76 -4.78 19.67
CA MET A 635 -10.04 -5.65 20.83
C MET A 635 -8.94 -6.71 20.98
N LYS A 636 -8.70 -7.48 19.90
CA LYS A 636 -7.81 -8.66 19.89
C LYS A 636 -6.36 -8.30 20.21
N GLU A 637 -5.84 -7.20 19.70
CA GLU A 637 -4.47 -6.75 19.96
C GLU A 637 -4.34 -5.70 21.06
N GLY A 638 -5.33 -4.82 21.23
CA GLY A 638 -5.27 -3.74 22.22
C GLY A 638 -5.48 -4.26 23.63
N ILE A 639 -6.61 -4.92 23.88
CA ILE A 639 -6.90 -5.55 25.18
C ILE A 639 -6.13 -6.87 25.33
N GLY A 640 -5.93 -7.60 24.23
CA GLY A 640 -5.08 -8.81 24.22
C GLY A 640 -3.63 -8.57 24.65
N SER A 641 -3.11 -7.33 24.53
CA SER A 641 -1.78 -6.97 25.05
C SER A 641 -1.67 -6.93 26.58
N LEU A 642 -2.80 -6.99 27.31
CA LEU A 642 -2.85 -7.24 28.76
C LEU A 642 -3.20 -8.69 29.06
N HIS A 643 -4.21 -9.25 28.37
CA HIS A 643 -4.60 -10.65 28.52
C HIS A 643 -5.21 -11.18 27.21
N GLU A 644 -4.42 -11.98 26.49
CA GLU A 644 -4.72 -12.49 25.14
C GLU A 644 -6.15 -13.06 25.02
N ARG A 645 -6.55 -13.92 25.96
CA ARG A 645 -7.89 -14.55 25.98
C ARG A 645 -9.03 -13.53 26.09
N THR A 646 -8.83 -12.45 26.84
CA THR A 646 -9.84 -11.39 26.95
C THR A 646 -9.94 -10.59 25.66
N GLY A 647 -8.82 -10.30 25.00
CA GLY A 647 -8.82 -9.67 23.67
C GLY A 647 -9.53 -10.52 22.62
N ASP A 648 -9.30 -11.83 22.61
CA ASP A 648 -9.94 -12.77 21.69
C ASP A 648 -11.47 -12.84 21.88
N ILE A 649 -11.92 -13.05 23.12
CA ILE A 649 -13.35 -13.07 23.50
C ILE A 649 -14.03 -11.75 23.12
N LEU A 650 -13.44 -10.59 23.43
CA LEU A 650 -14.04 -9.29 23.11
C LEU A 650 -14.04 -9.00 21.60
N GLY A 651 -13.03 -9.45 20.86
CA GLY A 651 -13.01 -9.39 19.39
C GLY A 651 -14.10 -10.25 18.76
N TYR A 652 -14.35 -11.45 19.31
CA TYR A 652 -15.49 -12.28 18.90
C TYR A 652 -16.83 -11.63 19.24
N LEU A 653 -17.01 -11.14 20.46
CA LEU A 653 -18.25 -10.51 20.90
C LEU A 653 -18.57 -9.25 20.08
N PHE A 654 -17.56 -8.45 19.71
CA PHE A 654 -17.76 -7.35 18.77
C PHE A 654 -18.18 -7.87 17.40
N SER A 655 -17.51 -8.88 16.83
CA SER A 655 -17.86 -9.46 15.53
C SER A 655 -19.30 -9.98 15.50
N TRP A 656 -19.69 -10.80 16.48
CA TRP A 656 -21.05 -11.27 16.71
C TRP A 656 -22.06 -10.13 16.77
N THR A 657 -21.83 -9.13 17.63
CA THR A 657 -22.76 -8.00 17.83
C THR A 657 -22.82 -7.08 16.61
N ASN A 658 -21.70 -6.82 15.94
CA ASN A 658 -21.65 -5.97 14.75
C ASN A 658 -22.37 -6.63 13.55
N THR A 659 -22.20 -7.95 13.40
CA THR A 659 -22.83 -8.73 12.33
C THR A 659 -24.33 -8.97 12.56
N LEU A 660 -24.77 -9.24 13.80
CA LEU A 660 -26.17 -9.55 14.11
C LEU A 660 -27.01 -8.34 14.53
N ILE A 661 -26.42 -7.34 15.19
CA ILE A 661 -27.15 -6.22 15.80
C ILE A 661 -26.79 -4.89 15.12
N LEU A 662 -25.54 -4.42 15.22
CA LEU A 662 -25.21 -3.03 14.92
C LEU A 662 -25.47 -2.67 13.45
N LYS A 663 -24.91 -3.42 12.50
CA LYS A 663 -25.08 -3.12 11.07
C LYS A 663 -26.51 -3.41 10.57
N PRO A 664 -27.17 -4.53 10.92
CA PRO A 664 -28.57 -4.74 10.56
C PRO A 664 -29.52 -3.65 11.08
N THR A 665 -29.38 -3.26 12.36
CA THR A 665 -30.22 -2.21 12.98
C THR A 665 -29.99 -0.85 12.31
N SER A 666 -28.73 -0.46 12.09
CA SER A 666 -28.37 0.79 11.42
C SER A 666 -28.95 0.85 9.99
N ILE A 667 -28.81 -0.24 9.22
CA ILE A 667 -29.36 -0.35 7.87
C ILE A 667 -30.89 -0.27 7.88
N ALA A 668 -31.56 -0.91 8.85
CA ALA A 668 -33.02 -0.85 9.00
C ALA A 668 -33.53 0.57 9.30
N VAL A 669 -32.89 1.31 10.22
CA VAL A 669 -33.23 2.72 10.52
C VAL A 669 -33.07 3.60 9.28
N LEU A 670 -32.00 3.37 8.50
CA LEU A 670 -31.72 4.12 7.28
C LEU A 670 -32.79 3.87 6.20
N THR A 671 -33.22 2.64 5.98
CA THR A 671 -34.27 2.33 4.98
C THR A 671 -35.69 2.69 5.45
N LEU A 672 -35.99 2.57 6.76
CA LEU A 672 -37.23 3.10 7.33
C LEU A 672 -37.30 4.63 7.16
N THR A 673 -36.19 5.35 7.39
CA THR A 673 -36.18 6.81 7.17
C THR A 673 -36.36 7.16 5.69
N PHE A 674 -35.70 6.43 4.78
CA PHE A 674 -35.93 6.58 3.34
C PHE A 674 -37.43 6.48 3.02
N SER A 675 -38.11 5.45 3.53
CA SER A 675 -39.53 5.22 3.24
C SER A 675 -40.45 6.24 3.88
N GLN A 676 -40.15 6.68 5.12
CA GLN A 676 -40.90 7.74 5.78
C GLN A 676 -40.88 9.03 4.96
N TYR A 677 -39.70 9.49 4.52
CA TYR A 677 -39.57 10.71 3.72
C TYR A 677 -40.08 10.53 2.29
N PHE A 678 -39.87 9.37 1.67
CA PHE A 678 -40.31 9.11 0.29
C PHE A 678 -41.82 9.15 0.16
N LEU A 679 -42.54 8.45 1.06
CA LEU A 679 -43.99 8.44 1.07
C LEU A 679 -44.57 9.80 1.52
N SER A 680 -43.94 10.49 2.48
CA SER A 680 -44.33 11.86 2.86
C SER A 680 -44.06 12.93 1.78
N GLY A 681 -43.42 12.55 0.66
CA GLY A 681 -43.29 13.40 -0.54
C GLY A 681 -44.26 13.05 -1.67
N ILE A 682 -45.10 12.03 -1.49
CA ILE A 682 -46.00 11.46 -2.50
C ILE A 682 -47.46 11.40 -2.00
N MET A 683 -47.66 11.31 -0.68
CA MET A 683 -48.97 11.25 -0.01
C MET A 683 -49.25 12.58 0.70
N ASP A 684 -50.41 13.18 0.44
CA ASP A 684 -50.83 14.45 1.05
C ASP A 684 -51.30 14.29 2.52
N ASP A 685 -51.04 15.32 3.34
CA ASP A 685 -51.53 15.70 4.68
C ASP A 685 -51.70 14.65 5.81
N CYS A 686 -52.22 13.45 5.56
CA CYS A 686 -52.49 12.45 6.61
C CYS A 686 -51.24 11.69 7.09
N GLY A 687 -50.15 11.77 6.35
CA GLY A 687 -48.92 11.00 6.60
C GLY A 687 -49.01 9.52 6.18
N PRO A 688 -47.87 8.84 5.99
CA PRO A 688 -47.86 7.47 5.48
C PRO A 688 -48.19 6.43 6.57
N PRO A 689 -49.06 5.43 6.30
CA PRO A 689 -49.32 4.32 7.22
C PRO A 689 -48.06 3.51 7.54
N GLU A 690 -47.90 3.09 8.80
CA GLU A 690 -46.68 2.40 9.28
C GLU A 690 -46.38 1.12 8.48
N GLU A 691 -47.42 0.36 8.11
CA GLU A 691 -47.30 -0.84 7.27
C GLU A 691 -46.72 -0.52 5.89
N LEU A 692 -47.17 0.57 5.26
CA LEU A 692 -46.71 1.01 3.94
C LEU A 692 -45.25 1.52 3.99
N VAL A 693 -44.88 2.21 5.08
CA VAL A 693 -43.48 2.59 5.36
C VAL A 693 -42.61 1.34 5.46
N LYS A 694 -43.03 0.33 6.22
CA LYS A 694 -42.30 -0.94 6.40
C LYS A 694 -42.21 -1.75 5.10
N MET A 695 -43.28 -1.87 4.33
CA MET A 695 -43.26 -2.53 3.01
C MET A 695 -42.31 -1.82 2.03
N THR A 696 -42.34 -0.49 1.99
CA THR A 696 -41.45 0.31 1.13
C THR A 696 -39.98 0.17 1.56
N ALA A 697 -39.72 0.05 2.87
CA ALA A 697 -38.37 -0.14 3.39
C ALA A 697 -37.82 -1.53 3.05
N VAL A 698 -38.65 -2.58 3.15
CA VAL A 698 -38.29 -3.94 2.70
C VAL A 698 -38.04 -3.98 1.20
N PHE A 699 -38.86 -3.30 0.37
CA PHE A 699 -38.61 -3.17 -1.06
C PHE A 699 -37.27 -2.49 -1.37
N ALA A 700 -36.96 -1.39 -0.65
CA ALA A 700 -35.67 -0.70 -0.77
C ALA A 700 -34.49 -1.60 -0.35
N LEU A 701 -34.62 -2.36 0.73
CA LEU A 701 -33.60 -3.34 1.15
C LEU A 701 -33.37 -4.40 0.07
N LEU A 702 -34.43 -4.98 -0.48
CA LEU A 702 -34.32 -5.96 -1.58
C LEU A 702 -33.67 -5.35 -2.83
N MET A 703 -33.96 -4.10 -3.16
CA MET A 703 -33.32 -3.37 -4.27
C MET A 703 -31.82 -3.16 -4.01
N LEU A 704 -31.42 -2.73 -2.80
CA LEU A 704 -30.02 -2.58 -2.40
C LEU A 704 -29.25 -3.90 -2.39
N ILE A 705 -29.85 -4.98 -1.88
CA ILE A 705 -29.25 -6.33 -1.89
C ILE A 705 -28.97 -6.78 -3.33
N ASN A 706 -29.91 -6.57 -4.26
CA ASN A 706 -29.74 -6.90 -5.67
C ASN A 706 -28.62 -6.07 -6.31
N VAL A 707 -28.62 -4.74 -6.15
CA VAL A 707 -27.60 -3.84 -6.73
C VAL A 707 -26.19 -4.21 -6.24
N ASN A 708 -26.00 -4.42 -4.93
CA ASN A 708 -24.71 -4.80 -4.36
C ASN A 708 -24.27 -6.22 -4.73
N SER A 709 -25.21 -7.14 -5.00
CA SER A 709 -24.92 -8.49 -5.49
C SER A 709 -24.58 -8.54 -6.99
N LEU A 710 -25.00 -7.53 -7.76
CA LEU A 710 -24.80 -7.42 -9.20
C LEU A 710 -23.51 -6.69 -9.58
N SER A 711 -23.20 -5.51 -9.00
CA SER A 711 -22.02 -4.73 -9.39
C SER A 711 -21.52 -3.74 -8.33
N VAL A 712 -20.33 -4.00 -7.79
CA VAL A 712 -19.60 -3.07 -6.91
C VAL A 712 -19.40 -1.69 -7.55
N SER A 713 -19.09 -1.66 -8.86
CA SER A 713 -18.85 -0.40 -9.58
C SER A 713 -20.11 0.48 -9.70
N ALA A 714 -21.30 -0.13 -9.75
CA ALA A 714 -22.57 0.60 -9.76
C ALA A 714 -22.87 1.16 -8.37
N ALA A 715 -22.76 0.34 -7.32
CA ALA A 715 -22.96 0.77 -5.94
C ALA A 715 -22.03 1.94 -5.54
N ASN A 716 -20.77 1.90 -5.96
CA ASN A 716 -19.82 2.98 -5.67
C ASN A 716 -20.13 4.28 -6.43
N ARG A 717 -20.52 4.21 -7.71
CA ARG A 717 -20.94 5.41 -8.48
C ARG A 717 -22.20 6.06 -7.89
N LEU A 718 -23.16 5.25 -7.43
CA LEU A 718 -24.37 5.74 -6.77
C LEU A 718 -24.02 6.50 -5.47
N ASN A 719 -23.14 5.95 -4.61
CA ASN A 719 -22.71 6.62 -3.39
C ASN A 719 -22.11 8.01 -3.64
N ILE A 720 -21.24 8.16 -4.66
CA ILE A 720 -20.63 9.46 -5.01
C ILE A 720 -21.69 10.48 -5.43
N LEU A 721 -22.64 10.09 -6.29
CA LEU A 721 -23.75 10.95 -6.70
C LEU A 721 -24.60 11.38 -5.49
N PHE A 722 -24.94 10.45 -4.61
CA PHE A 722 -25.79 10.72 -3.46
C PHE A 722 -25.15 11.74 -2.51
N VAL A 723 -23.85 11.64 -2.19
CA VAL A 723 -23.15 12.58 -1.27
C VAL A 723 -23.27 14.03 -1.73
N ILE A 724 -23.24 14.30 -3.04
CA ILE A 724 -23.44 15.66 -3.59
C ILE A 724 -24.85 16.16 -3.25
N CYS A 725 -25.88 15.34 -3.46
CA CYS A 725 -27.27 15.67 -3.12
C CYS A 725 -27.49 15.88 -1.61
N LYS A 726 -26.75 15.18 -0.73
CA LYS A 726 -26.84 15.39 0.73
C LYS A 726 -26.36 16.78 1.14
N ILE A 727 -25.18 17.16 0.63
CA ILE A 727 -24.53 18.42 1.01
C ILE A 727 -25.35 19.60 0.47
N SER A 728 -25.85 19.54 -0.77
CA SER A 728 -26.72 20.60 -1.30
C SER A 728 -28.00 20.77 -0.48
N THR A 729 -28.65 19.67 -0.08
CA THR A 729 -29.87 19.68 0.74
C THR A 729 -29.66 20.43 2.06
N ILE A 730 -28.59 20.11 2.79
CA ILE A 730 -28.27 20.78 4.07
C ILE A 730 -27.90 22.25 3.85
N VAL A 731 -27.13 22.57 2.82
CA VAL A 731 -26.78 23.96 2.48
C VAL A 731 -28.03 24.78 2.15
N THR A 732 -29.01 24.24 1.43
CA THR A 732 -30.31 24.89 1.18
C THR A 732 -31.07 25.17 2.48
N VAL A 733 -31.14 24.20 3.40
CA VAL A 733 -31.81 24.38 4.71
C VAL A 733 -31.12 25.45 5.55
N ILE A 734 -29.79 25.48 5.57
CA ILE A 734 -29.00 26.48 6.31
C ILE A 734 -29.20 27.88 5.72
N ILE A 735 -29.04 28.05 4.41
CA ILE A 735 -29.15 29.37 3.74
C ILE A 735 -30.56 29.96 3.96
N ALA A 736 -31.61 29.16 3.76
CA ALA A 736 -32.98 29.65 3.95
C ALA A 736 -33.28 30.00 5.42
N GLY A 737 -32.70 29.26 6.38
CA GLY A 737 -32.77 29.61 7.81
C GLY A 737 -32.10 30.94 8.13
N LEU A 738 -30.91 31.18 7.59
CA LEU A 738 -30.18 32.45 7.74
C LEU A 738 -30.95 33.62 7.12
N VAL A 739 -31.60 33.42 5.96
CA VAL A 739 -32.50 34.43 5.35
C VAL A 739 -33.70 34.73 6.25
N ARG A 740 -34.33 33.72 6.86
CA ARG A 740 -35.45 33.93 7.80
C ARG A 740 -35.02 34.69 9.08
N ILE A 741 -33.81 34.44 9.60
CA ILE A 741 -33.20 35.24 10.67
C ILE A 741 -33.00 36.70 10.23
N GLY A 742 -32.45 36.92 9.03
CA GLY A 742 -32.26 38.26 8.46
C GLY A 742 -33.58 39.03 8.25
N GLN A 743 -34.69 38.32 8.06
CA GLN A 743 -36.05 38.85 8.04
C GLN A 743 -36.68 39.04 9.44
N GLY A 744 -35.92 38.86 10.52
CA GLY A 744 -36.36 39.08 11.90
C GLY A 744 -37.06 37.90 12.60
N HIS A 745 -37.18 36.73 11.96
CA HIS A 745 -37.87 35.55 12.53
C HIS A 745 -37.03 34.87 13.63
N THR A 746 -36.99 35.47 14.81
CA THR A 746 -36.18 35.04 15.96
C THR A 746 -37.00 34.65 17.20
N GLN A 747 -38.33 34.81 17.14
CA GLN A 747 -39.26 34.70 18.28
C GLN A 747 -39.11 33.39 19.07
N ASN A 748 -39.02 32.25 18.37
CA ASN A 748 -38.82 30.92 18.97
C ASN A 748 -37.45 30.73 19.66
N LEU A 749 -36.44 31.54 19.32
CA LEU A 749 -35.09 31.46 19.89
C LEU A 749 -34.93 32.34 21.15
N GLN A 750 -35.68 33.45 21.24
CA GLN A 750 -35.53 34.45 22.30
C GLN A 750 -35.69 33.87 23.72
N ASN A 751 -36.65 32.96 23.91
CA ASN A 751 -36.88 32.26 25.18
C ASN A 751 -36.31 30.82 25.18
N GLY A 752 -35.18 30.58 24.51
CA GLY A 752 -34.69 29.23 24.18
C GLY A 752 -34.58 28.25 25.35
N PHE A 753 -34.21 28.70 26.55
CA PHE A 753 -34.06 27.85 27.76
C PHE A 753 -35.35 27.66 28.58
N ALA A 754 -36.49 28.22 28.15
CA ALA A 754 -37.76 28.00 28.82
C ALA A 754 -38.18 26.51 28.76
N GLY A 755 -38.62 25.95 29.90
CA GLY A 755 -39.08 24.57 30.00
C GLY A 755 -37.97 23.50 29.92
N THR A 756 -36.70 23.87 30.16
CA THR A 756 -35.56 22.94 30.20
C THR A 756 -35.78 21.79 31.19
N THR A 757 -35.43 20.56 30.80
CA THR A 757 -35.48 19.41 31.71
C THR A 757 -34.39 19.47 32.80
N ASN A 758 -34.79 19.27 34.05
CA ASN A 758 -33.86 19.15 35.19
C ASN A 758 -33.54 17.69 35.55
N LYS A 759 -33.97 16.70 34.74
CA LYS A 759 -33.72 15.27 34.98
C LYS A 759 -32.43 14.83 34.27
N PRO A 760 -31.33 14.51 34.99
CA PRO A 760 -30.07 14.10 34.35
C PRO A 760 -30.22 12.86 33.49
N LEU A 761 -31.17 11.99 33.82
CA LEU A 761 -31.41 10.72 33.14
C LEU A 761 -32.08 10.88 31.76
N GLY A 762 -32.89 11.92 31.54
CA GLY A 762 -33.45 12.22 30.21
C GLY A 762 -32.38 12.75 29.24
N VAL A 763 -31.35 13.42 29.77
CA VAL A 763 -30.22 13.91 28.96
C VAL A 763 -29.47 12.76 28.27
N ALA A 764 -29.40 11.56 28.87
CA ALA A 764 -28.80 10.39 28.24
C ALA A 764 -29.54 9.93 26.97
N LEU A 765 -30.88 9.97 26.96
CA LEU A 765 -31.71 9.64 25.80
C LEU A 765 -31.62 10.75 24.72
N ALA A 766 -31.50 12.02 25.13
CA ALA A 766 -31.17 13.11 24.22
C ALA A 766 -29.81 12.88 23.54
N PHE A 767 -28.80 12.39 24.27
CA PHE A 767 -27.51 12.01 23.71
C PHE A 767 -27.62 10.81 22.76
N TYR A 768 -28.45 9.79 23.00
CA TYR A 768 -28.66 8.69 22.03
C TYR A 768 -29.18 9.23 20.69
N SER A 769 -30.25 10.03 20.73
CA SER A 769 -30.79 10.69 19.53
C SER A 769 -29.75 11.55 18.81
N GLY A 770 -28.99 12.38 19.53
CA GLY A 770 -27.99 13.26 18.95
C GLY A 770 -26.76 12.53 18.40
N LEU A 771 -26.22 11.56 19.13
CA LEU A 771 -25.03 10.79 18.75
C LEU A 771 -25.29 9.85 17.56
N TRP A 772 -26.51 9.31 17.43
CA TRP A 772 -26.93 8.60 16.22
C TRP A 772 -26.75 9.44 14.95
N ALA A 773 -27.05 10.74 15.00
CA ALA A 773 -26.89 11.62 13.83
C ALA A 773 -25.43 11.87 13.46
N TYR A 774 -24.50 11.74 14.41
CA TYR A 774 -23.06 11.84 14.17
C TYR A 774 -22.40 10.48 13.86
N ASP A 775 -23.11 9.35 13.91
CA ASP A 775 -22.48 8.01 13.85
C ASP A 775 -21.80 7.71 12.51
N GLY A 776 -20.82 6.81 12.56
CA GLY A 776 -20.10 6.30 11.41
C GLY A 776 -18.73 6.94 11.18
N TRP A 777 -18.28 7.87 12.04
CA TRP A 777 -16.91 8.43 12.03
C TRP A 777 -15.82 7.35 12.12
N ASN A 778 -16.09 6.23 12.79
CA ASN A 778 -15.23 5.04 12.84
C ASN A 778 -15.09 4.31 11.49
N SER A 779 -15.98 4.56 10.51
CA SER A 779 -16.01 3.77 9.28
C SER A 779 -14.74 3.91 8.43
N LEU A 780 -14.03 5.05 8.51
CA LEU A 780 -12.76 5.22 7.78
C LEU A 780 -11.66 4.29 8.31
N ASN A 781 -11.71 3.88 9.59
CA ASN A 781 -10.78 2.89 10.15
C ASN A 781 -10.91 1.53 9.45
N SER A 782 -12.11 1.15 9.00
CA SER A 782 -12.34 -0.12 8.28
C SER A 782 -11.71 -0.19 6.89
N VAL A 783 -11.27 0.95 6.34
CA VAL A 783 -10.59 1.07 5.04
C VAL A 783 -9.20 1.73 5.16
N THR A 784 -8.60 1.65 6.36
CA THR A 784 -7.25 2.19 6.65
C THR A 784 -6.20 1.69 5.64
N GLU A 785 -6.33 0.45 5.15
CA GLU A 785 -5.39 -0.11 4.19
C GLU A 785 -5.58 0.37 2.75
N GLU A 786 -6.78 0.83 2.36
CA GLU A 786 -7.07 1.46 1.05
C GLU A 786 -6.70 2.95 1.03
N LEU A 787 -6.40 3.54 2.19
CA LEU A 787 -6.04 4.94 2.36
C LEU A 787 -4.57 5.21 2.00
N LYS A 788 -4.31 6.23 1.19
CA LYS A 788 -2.95 6.74 0.97
C LYS A 788 -2.46 7.42 2.24
N ASN A 789 -1.21 7.15 2.64
CA ASN A 789 -0.59 7.67 3.88
C ASN A 789 -1.52 7.63 5.11
N PRO A 790 -2.01 6.44 5.54
CA PRO A 790 -3.07 6.34 6.55
C PRO A 790 -2.72 7.06 7.85
N ARG A 791 -1.47 6.93 8.28
CA ARG A 791 -0.86 7.62 9.43
C ARG A 791 -1.09 9.13 9.48
N ARG A 792 -1.22 9.81 8.34
CA ARG A 792 -1.51 11.26 8.25
C ARG A 792 -2.96 11.52 7.84
N ASN A 793 -3.47 10.77 6.87
CA ASN A 793 -4.76 11.07 6.26
C ASN A 793 -5.97 10.57 7.07
N LEU A 794 -5.82 9.55 7.93
CA LEU A 794 -6.90 9.08 8.80
C LEU A 794 -7.31 10.20 9.79
N TRP A 795 -6.33 10.76 10.51
CA TRP A 795 -6.61 11.81 11.49
C TRP A 795 -7.00 13.14 10.84
N LEU A 796 -6.34 13.55 9.75
CA LEU A 796 -6.74 14.78 9.04
C LEU A 796 -8.17 14.67 8.49
N SER A 797 -8.59 13.50 8.01
CA SER A 797 -9.96 13.30 7.55
C SER A 797 -10.96 13.51 8.68
N ILE A 798 -10.68 12.96 9.87
CA ILE A 798 -11.53 13.10 11.07
C ILE A 798 -11.58 14.55 11.56
N VAL A 799 -10.43 15.21 11.70
CA VAL A 799 -10.31 16.58 12.23
C VAL A 799 -10.89 17.62 11.28
N LEU A 800 -10.93 17.37 9.97
CA LEU A 800 -11.60 18.24 9.00
C LEU A 800 -13.11 17.95 8.89
N ALA A 801 -13.51 16.68 8.89
CA ALA A 801 -14.91 16.30 8.66
C ALA A 801 -15.83 16.58 9.86
N LEU A 802 -15.43 16.23 11.09
CA LEU A 802 -16.35 16.31 12.23
C LEU A 802 -16.71 17.75 12.65
N PRO A 803 -15.78 18.73 12.70
CA PRO A 803 -16.16 20.12 12.95
C PRO A 803 -17.07 20.70 11.86
N PHE A 804 -16.86 20.34 10.59
CA PHE A 804 -17.74 20.72 9.49
C PHE A 804 -19.17 20.18 9.69
N VAL A 805 -19.32 18.88 9.98
CA VAL A 805 -20.63 18.27 10.27
C VAL A 805 -21.29 18.91 11.50
N MET A 806 -20.54 19.18 12.56
CA MET A 806 -21.05 19.82 13.77
C MET A 806 -21.60 21.23 13.50
N ILE A 807 -20.89 22.04 12.70
CA ILE A 807 -21.36 23.36 12.27
C ILE A 807 -22.64 23.22 11.42
N CYS A 808 -22.66 22.32 10.44
CA CYS A 808 -23.83 22.08 9.60
C CYS A 808 -25.07 21.65 10.40
N TYR A 809 -24.91 20.73 11.35
CA TYR A 809 -26.02 20.22 12.17
C TYR A 809 -26.55 21.26 13.15
N LEU A 810 -25.68 22.06 13.76
CA LEU A 810 -26.10 23.17 14.62
C LEU A 810 -26.90 24.21 13.83
N LEU A 811 -26.41 24.62 12.65
CA LEU A 811 -27.09 25.57 11.77
C LEU A 811 -28.41 25.02 11.20
N THR A 812 -28.48 23.71 10.92
CA THR A 812 -29.72 23.05 10.47
C THR A 812 -30.78 23.07 11.58
N ASN A 813 -30.42 22.76 12.83
CA ASN A 813 -31.35 22.85 13.96
C ASN A 813 -31.78 24.30 14.22
N ILE A 814 -30.88 25.27 14.15
CA ILE A 814 -31.22 26.70 14.22
C ILE A 814 -32.23 27.07 13.12
N SER A 815 -32.04 26.60 11.87
CA SER A 815 -32.97 26.81 10.76
C SER A 815 -34.37 26.20 11.01
N TYR A 816 -34.45 25.04 11.66
CA TYR A 816 -35.73 24.48 12.08
C TYR A 816 -36.40 25.32 13.15
N PHE A 817 -35.66 25.75 14.18
CA PHE A 817 -36.24 26.52 15.29
C PHE A 817 -36.63 27.95 14.94
N THR A 818 -36.00 28.62 13.97
CA THR A 818 -36.41 29.98 13.54
C THR A 818 -37.80 30.02 12.90
N VAL A 819 -38.28 28.87 12.40
CA VAL A 819 -39.56 28.78 11.68
C VAL A 819 -40.59 27.93 12.44
N MET A 820 -40.19 26.79 13.01
CA MET A 820 -41.08 25.87 13.71
C MET A 820 -41.06 26.10 15.23
N SER A 821 -42.25 26.14 15.84
CA SER A 821 -42.37 26.11 17.30
C SER A 821 -42.04 24.71 17.86
N LYS A 822 -41.71 24.64 19.16
CA LYS A 822 -41.49 23.37 19.87
C LYS A 822 -42.62 22.36 19.65
N GLY A 823 -43.87 22.82 19.67
CA GLY A 823 -45.04 21.97 19.44
C GLY A 823 -45.06 21.38 18.02
N ALA A 824 -44.88 22.23 17.01
CA ALA A 824 -44.91 21.82 15.59
C ALA A 824 -43.78 20.83 15.23
N LEU A 825 -42.60 20.98 15.83
CA LEU A 825 -41.48 20.05 15.60
C LEU A 825 -41.75 18.69 16.24
N LEU A 826 -42.35 18.66 17.44
CA LEU A 826 -42.71 17.41 18.13
C LEU A 826 -43.90 16.69 17.47
N SER A 827 -44.85 17.40 16.86
CA SER A 827 -45.97 16.79 16.13
C SER A 827 -45.58 16.29 14.73
N SER A 828 -44.67 16.97 14.02
CA SER A 828 -44.26 16.56 12.66
C SER A 828 -43.61 15.17 12.63
N ASN A 829 -43.99 14.35 11.64
CA ASN A 829 -43.35 13.04 11.38
C ASN A 829 -42.20 13.12 10.35
N ALA A 830 -41.98 14.29 9.77
CA ALA A 830 -40.93 14.56 8.79
C ALA A 830 -40.49 16.02 8.90
N VAL A 831 -39.74 16.36 9.97
CA VAL A 831 -39.43 17.74 10.40
C VAL A 831 -39.00 18.65 9.25
N ALA A 832 -38.13 18.16 8.37
CA ALA A 832 -37.63 18.93 7.23
C ALA A 832 -38.71 19.25 6.17
N VAL A 833 -39.74 18.41 6.01
CA VAL A 833 -40.84 18.63 5.06
C VAL A 833 -41.77 19.72 5.61
N THR A 834 -42.16 19.63 6.88
CA THR A 834 -42.99 20.66 7.56
C THR A 834 -42.28 22.02 7.64
N TRP A 835 -40.96 22.02 7.85
CA TRP A 835 -40.14 23.22 7.67
C TRP A 835 -40.17 23.71 6.21
N GLY A 836 -40.01 22.81 5.24
CA GLY A 836 -40.00 23.14 3.81
C GLY A 836 -41.32 23.72 3.29
N GLU A 837 -42.47 23.27 3.78
CA GLU A 837 -43.81 23.79 3.45
C GLU A 837 -43.88 25.30 3.76
N THR A 838 -43.45 25.69 4.96
CA THR A 838 -43.48 27.08 5.44
C THR A 838 -42.38 27.97 4.85
N VAL A 839 -41.30 27.38 4.31
CA VAL A 839 -40.12 28.12 3.84
C VAL A 839 -39.98 28.19 2.31
N LEU A 840 -40.20 27.07 1.61
CA LEU A 840 -39.85 26.88 0.20
C LEU A 840 -41.06 26.95 -0.76
N GLY A 841 -42.29 26.95 -0.24
CA GLY A 841 -43.50 26.96 -1.07
C GLY A 841 -43.52 25.78 -2.05
N PRO A 842 -43.86 25.98 -3.35
CA PRO A 842 -43.93 24.89 -4.34
C PRO A 842 -42.65 24.04 -4.47
N ALA A 843 -41.48 24.59 -4.14
CA ALA A 843 -40.21 23.86 -4.20
C ALA A 843 -40.06 22.80 -3.09
N VAL A 844 -40.95 22.77 -2.08
CA VAL A 844 -40.92 21.75 -1.01
C VAL A 844 -40.97 20.33 -1.57
N ARG A 845 -41.66 20.09 -2.69
CA ARG A 845 -41.81 18.75 -3.30
C ARG A 845 -40.48 18.07 -3.65
N ALA A 846 -39.41 18.83 -3.86
CA ALA A 846 -38.07 18.28 -4.08
C ALA A 846 -37.37 17.80 -2.79
N LEU A 847 -37.70 18.40 -1.63
CA LEU A 847 -37.01 18.19 -0.37
C LEU A 847 -37.16 16.76 0.20
N PRO A 848 -38.36 16.16 0.31
CA PRO A 848 -38.48 14.77 0.77
C PRO A 848 -37.79 13.79 -0.19
N ILE A 849 -37.79 14.05 -1.50
CA ILE A 849 -37.09 13.21 -2.50
C ILE A 849 -35.57 13.26 -2.26
N LEU A 850 -34.99 14.45 -2.07
CA LEU A 850 -33.56 14.62 -1.79
C LEU A 850 -33.14 13.98 -0.45
N ILE A 851 -33.96 14.09 0.60
CA ILE A 851 -33.72 13.45 1.90
C ILE A 851 -33.83 11.92 1.79
N SER A 852 -34.78 11.41 0.99
CA SER A 852 -34.90 9.99 0.68
C SER A 852 -33.63 9.47 0.00
N ILE A 853 -33.13 10.19 -1.01
CA ILE A 853 -31.87 9.89 -1.69
C ILE A 853 -30.68 9.90 -0.70
N SER A 854 -30.66 10.83 0.28
CA SER A 854 -29.66 10.84 1.35
C SER A 854 -29.69 9.55 2.21
N ALA A 855 -30.88 9.18 2.71
CA ALA A 855 -31.06 8.04 3.57
C ALA A 855 -30.73 6.71 2.86
N LEU A 856 -31.21 6.55 1.62
CA LEU A 856 -30.93 5.38 0.77
C LEU A 856 -29.43 5.27 0.43
N GLY A 857 -28.75 6.40 0.22
CA GLY A 857 -27.31 6.43 -0.01
C GLY A 857 -26.48 6.01 1.21
N SER A 858 -26.86 6.45 2.42
CA SER A 858 -26.23 5.92 3.65
C SER A 858 -26.56 4.44 3.87
N ALA A 859 -27.78 3.97 3.57
CA ALA A 859 -28.11 2.54 3.64
C ALA A 859 -27.22 1.70 2.71
N ASN A 860 -27.02 2.15 1.46
CA ASN A 860 -26.16 1.49 0.49
C ASN A 860 -24.69 1.43 0.95
N GLY A 861 -24.15 2.55 1.45
CA GLY A 861 -22.80 2.61 2.03
C GLY A 861 -22.63 1.67 3.24
N SER A 862 -23.60 1.66 4.16
CA SER A 862 -23.60 0.80 5.34
C SER A 862 -23.66 -0.69 4.99
N LEU A 863 -24.52 -1.09 4.05
CA LEU A 863 -24.62 -2.48 3.56
C LEU A 863 -23.31 -2.94 2.90
N PHE A 864 -22.69 -2.09 2.08
CA PHE A 864 -21.41 -2.37 1.44
C PHE A 864 -20.27 -2.54 2.46
N GLY A 865 -20.23 -1.68 3.48
CA GLY A 865 -19.27 -1.81 4.58
C GLY A 865 -19.49 -3.05 5.44
N ALA A 866 -20.76 -3.39 5.75
CA ALA A 866 -21.10 -4.53 6.59
C ALA A 866 -20.68 -5.88 5.99
N ALA A 867 -20.77 -6.03 4.66
CA ALA A 867 -20.28 -7.23 3.97
C ALA A 867 -18.75 -7.42 4.13
N ARG A 868 -17.97 -6.33 4.21
CA ARG A 868 -16.52 -6.38 4.46
C ARG A 868 -16.19 -6.81 5.89
N TYR A 869 -16.95 -6.34 6.90
CA TYR A 869 -16.83 -6.84 8.28
C TYR A 869 -17.11 -8.35 8.40
N CYS A 870 -18.03 -8.90 7.59
CA CYS A 870 -18.30 -10.34 7.56
C CYS A 870 -17.09 -11.14 7.02
N MET A 871 -16.44 -10.66 5.94
CA MET A 871 -15.24 -11.30 5.38
C MET A 871 -14.10 -11.37 6.42
N VAL A 872 -13.76 -10.23 7.05
CA VAL A 872 -12.65 -10.19 8.02
C VAL A 872 -12.97 -10.97 9.30
N SER A 873 -14.23 -10.95 9.75
CA SER A 873 -14.67 -11.79 10.88
C SER A 873 -14.53 -13.29 10.60
N SER A 874 -14.81 -13.71 9.36
CA SER A 874 -14.59 -15.10 8.95
C SER A 874 -13.10 -15.45 8.86
N GLN A 875 -12.26 -14.52 8.42
CA GLN A 875 -10.80 -14.69 8.38
C GLN A 875 -10.15 -14.82 9.78
N TYR A 876 -10.72 -14.17 10.81
CA TYR A 876 -10.34 -14.41 12.21
C TYR A 876 -10.87 -15.73 12.79
N GLY A 877 -11.65 -16.51 12.04
CA GLY A 877 -12.26 -17.76 12.48
C GLY A 877 -13.54 -17.58 13.32
N TYR A 878 -14.13 -16.38 13.33
CA TYR A 878 -15.32 -16.06 14.14
C TYR A 878 -16.64 -16.33 13.40
N LEU A 879 -16.63 -16.34 12.06
CA LEU A 879 -17.78 -16.65 11.20
C LEU A 879 -17.46 -17.76 10.19
N PRO A 880 -18.45 -18.59 9.77
CA PRO A 880 -18.27 -19.65 8.78
C PRO A 880 -17.62 -19.18 7.47
N GLU A 881 -16.77 -20.03 6.88
CA GLU A 881 -15.91 -19.68 5.73
C GLU A 881 -16.65 -19.11 4.51
N VAL A 882 -17.92 -19.48 4.29
CA VAL A 882 -18.75 -18.94 3.21
C VAL A 882 -18.81 -17.40 3.21
N PHE A 883 -18.65 -16.76 4.37
CA PHE A 883 -18.62 -15.30 4.49
C PHE A 883 -17.28 -14.66 4.10
N ALA A 884 -16.20 -15.43 3.97
CA ALA A 884 -14.94 -15.02 3.36
C ALA A 884 -14.94 -15.18 1.82
N CYS A 885 -16.04 -15.56 1.19
CA CYS A 885 -16.11 -15.81 -0.25
C CYS A 885 -16.81 -14.69 -1.07
N ILE A 886 -16.32 -14.48 -2.29
CA ILE A 886 -16.86 -13.55 -3.30
C ILE A 886 -17.33 -14.30 -4.55
N HIS A 887 -18.29 -13.73 -5.28
CA HIS A 887 -18.85 -14.34 -6.50
C HIS A 887 -17.87 -14.26 -7.68
N SER A 888 -17.41 -15.41 -8.19
CA SER A 888 -16.34 -15.54 -9.19
C SER A 888 -16.44 -14.59 -10.40
N ARG A 889 -17.60 -14.50 -11.07
CA ARG A 889 -17.80 -13.65 -12.26
C ARG A 889 -18.10 -12.16 -11.98
N ARG A 890 -18.39 -11.78 -10.74
CA ARG A 890 -18.91 -10.43 -10.38
C ARG A 890 -18.04 -9.68 -9.37
N LEU A 891 -17.18 -10.41 -8.65
CA LEU A 891 -16.32 -9.91 -7.58
C LEU A 891 -17.11 -9.22 -6.44
N THR A 892 -18.35 -9.66 -6.22
CA THR A 892 -19.26 -9.16 -5.18
C THR A 892 -19.28 -10.10 -3.96
N PRO A 893 -19.27 -9.59 -2.71
CA PRO A 893 -19.33 -10.38 -1.48
C PRO A 893 -20.77 -10.81 -1.13
N VAL A 894 -21.42 -11.54 -2.05
CA VAL A 894 -22.86 -11.86 -2.01
C VAL A 894 -23.32 -12.47 -0.67
N PRO A 895 -22.62 -13.45 -0.05
CA PRO A 895 -23.08 -14.04 1.22
C PRO A 895 -23.19 -13.02 2.36
N GLY A 896 -22.22 -12.10 2.46
CA GLY A 896 -22.22 -11.03 3.46
C GLY A 896 -23.34 -10.02 3.22
N VAL A 897 -23.55 -9.61 1.96
CA VAL A 897 -24.65 -8.70 1.57
C VAL A 897 -26.02 -9.30 1.88
N VAL A 898 -26.23 -10.59 1.55
CA VAL A 898 -27.50 -11.28 1.79
C VAL A 898 -27.76 -11.45 3.29
N LEU A 899 -26.77 -11.89 4.08
CA LEU A 899 -26.92 -12.04 5.54
C LEU A 899 -27.33 -10.72 6.21
N GLN A 900 -26.63 -9.64 5.89
CA GLN A 900 -26.90 -8.30 6.43
C GLN A 900 -28.28 -7.78 6.00
N GLY A 901 -28.67 -8.03 4.74
CA GLY A 901 -29.99 -7.70 4.23
C GLY A 901 -31.13 -8.46 4.93
N VAL A 902 -30.97 -9.76 5.16
CA VAL A 902 -31.99 -10.59 5.86
C VAL A 902 -32.18 -10.13 7.30
N PHE A 903 -31.11 -9.85 8.05
CA PHE A 903 -31.26 -9.31 9.40
C PHE A 903 -31.82 -7.89 9.41
N ALA A 904 -31.45 -7.02 8.46
CA ALA A 904 -32.04 -5.69 8.35
C ALA A 904 -33.56 -5.74 8.12
N ILE A 905 -34.04 -6.67 7.27
CA ILE A 905 -35.48 -6.93 7.11
C ILE A 905 -36.11 -7.42 8.42
N ALA A 906 -35.45 -8.32 9.16
CA ALA A 906 -35.93 -8.83 10.44
C ALA A 906 -36.05 -7.75 11.53
N PHE A 907 -35.18 -6.72 11.54
CA PHE A 907 -35.33 -5.55 12.43
C PHE A 907 -36.33 -4.52 11.90
N CYS A 908 -36.53 -4.42 10.59
CA CYS A 908 -37.42 -3.45 9.95
C CYS A 908 -38.92 -3.72 10.18
N LEU A 909 -39.31 -4.99 10.35
CA LEU A 909 -40.72 -5.39 10.47
C LEU A 909 -41.34 -5.12 11.87
N PRO A 910 -40.76 -5.60 13.00
CA PRO A 910 -41.41 -5.49 14.31
C PRO A 910 -41.21 -4.15 15.01
N SER A 911 -40.27 -3.32 14.56
CA SER A 911 -39.74 -2.20 15.34
C SER A 911 -39.94 -0.84 14.67
N ASN A 912 -39.90 0.22 15.49
CA ASN A 912 -40.00 1.62 15.05
C ASN A 912 -38.65 2.35 15.17
N ILE A 913 -38.49 3.45 14.43
CA ILE A 913 -37.23 4.18 14.24
C ILE A 913 -36.57 4.55 15.59
N ASP A 914 -37.31 5.23 16.48
CA ASP A 914 -36.82 5.66 17.80
C ASP A 914 -36.25 4.46 18.60
N SER A 915 -37.00 3.36 18.68
CA SER A 915 -36.61 2.16 19.43
C SER A 915 -35.42 1.41 18.83
N LEU A 916 -35.26 1.44 17.50
CA LEU A 916 -34.09 0.88 16.82
C LEU A 916 -32.85 1.75 17.05
N ILE A 917 -33.00 3.08 17.12
CA ILE A 917 -31.92 4.00 17.49
C ILE A 917 -31.46 3.72 18.91
N ASP A 918 -32.37 3.62 19.88
CA ASP A 918 -32.03 3.30 21.28
C ASP A 918 -31.31 1.95 21.40
N PHE A 919 -31.85 0.91 20.75
CA PHE A 919 -31.27 -0.44 20.72
C PHE A 919 -29.86 -0.47 20.10
N PHE A 920 -29.66 0.26 18.99
CA PHE A 920 -28.36 0.45 18.36
C PHE A 920 -27.39 1.19 19.28
N SER A 921 -27.78 2.35 19.82
CA SER A 921 -26.93 3.19 20.65
C SER A 921 -26.45 2.47 21.90
N PHE A 922 -27.33 1.75 22.60
CA PHE A 922 -26.95 0.95 23.77
C PHE A 922 -25.87 -0.09 23.43
N ALA A 923 -26.07 -0.88 22.36
CA ALA A 923 -25.11 -1.88 21.95
C ALA A 923 -23.80 -1.25 21.42
N ALA A 924 -23.87 -0.14 20.68
CA ALA A 924 -22.71 0.53 20.10
C ALA A 924 -21.80 1.15 21.18
N TRP A 925 -22.37 1.85 22.17
CA TRP A 925 -21.58 2.55 23.19
C TRP A 925 -20.83 1.61 24.15
N ILE A 926 -21.29 0.37 24.33
CA ILE A 926 -20.51 -0.69 24.99
C ILE A 926 -19.19 -0.94 24.24
N PHE A 927 -19.27 -1.16 22.92
CA PHE A 927 -18.09 -1.49 22.12
C PHE A 927 -17.21 -0.28 21.78
N TYR A 928 -17.77 0.93 21.72
CA TYR A 928 -16.99 2.18 21.69
C TYR A 928 -16.20 2.37 22.99
N GLY A 929 -16.83 2.19 24.16
CA GLY A 929 -16.16 2.25 25.47
C GLY A 929 -15.03 1.23 25.62
N LEU A 930 -15.27 0.00 25.18
CA LEU A 930 -14.23 -1.04 25.09
C LEU A 930 -13.10 -0.69 24.11
N THR A 931 -13.40 -0.02 22.99
CA THR A 931 -12.35 0.41 22.04
C THR A 931 -11.53 1.58 22.59
N PHE A 932 -12.15 2.55 23.27
CA PHE A 932 -11.42 3.61 23.98
C PHE A 932 -10.53 3.03 25.08
N THR A 933 -11.03 2.01 25.79
CA THR A 933 -10.27 1.21 26.76
C THR A 933 -9.11 0.50 26.07
N ALA A 934 -9.29 -0.09 24.88
CA ALA A 934 -8.19 -0.68 24.10
C ALA A 934 -7.11 0.36 23.73
N THR A 935 -7.50 1.60 23.39
CA THR A 935 -6.56 2.72 23.18
C THR A 935 -5.80 3.06 24.47
N LEU A 936 -6.49 3.09 25.62
CA LEU A 936 -5.87 3.30 26.93
C LEU A 936 -4.86 2.19 27.28
N CYS A 937 -5.23 0.93 27.10
CA CYS A 937 -4.35 -0.22 27.26
C CYS A 937 -3.09 -0.07 26.39
N CYS A 938 -3.25 0.30 25.12
CA CYS A 938 -2.16 0.54 24.17
C CYS A 938 -1.22 1.68 24.60
N LYS A 939 -1.63 2.65 25.42
CA LYS A 939 -0.72 3.66 26.00
C LYS A 939 0.24 3.04 27.04
N PHE A 940 -0.22 2.05 27.81
CA PHE A 940 0.57 1.42 28.86
C PHE A 940 1.39 0.22 28.38
N THR A 941 0.88 -0.59 27.45
CA THR A 941 1.57 -1.79 26.94
C THR A 941 2.48 -1.47 25.76
N LYS A 942 1.93 -0.89 24.68
CA LYS A 942 2.65 -0.54 23.44
C LYS A 942 3.34 0.83 23.54
N LYS A 943 4.06 1.12 24.64
CA LYS A 943 4.67 2.45 24.92
C LYS A 943 5.50 2.99 23.74
N THR A 944 6.39 2.18 23.18
CA THR A 944 7.29 2.53 22.06
C THR A 944 6.61 2.58 20.67
N ALA A 945 5.29 2.42 20.57
CA ALA A 945 4.59 2.58 19.31
C ALA A 945 4.64 4.04 18.82
N ASN A 946 5.00 4.23 17.54
CA ASN A 946 5.02 5.54 16.88
C ASN A 946 3.58 6.02 16.65
N ARG A 947 3.08 6.85 17.57
CA ARG A 947 1.77 7.51 17.56
C ARG A 947 1.88 8.83 16.81
N VAL A 948 1.12 8.98 15.72
CA VAL A 948 1.03 10.27 15.01
C VAL A 948 0.09 11.25 15.74
N ILE A 949 -0.92 10.72 16.43
CA ILE A 949 -1.67 11.42 17.47
C ILE A 949 -1.64 10.56 18.73
N SER A 950 -1.42 11.20 19.87
CA SER A 950 -1.67 10.63 21.19
C SER A 950 -2.73 11.49 21.87
N VAL A 951 -3.93 10.94 22.10
CA VAL A 951 -4.97 11.62 22.87
C VAL A 951 -4.49 11.76 24.32
N PRO A 952 -4.56 12.96 24.94
CA PRO A 952 -4.21 13.16 26.34
C PRO A 952 -4.92 12.16 27.26
N LEU A 953 -4.19 11.61 28.25
CA LEU A 953 -4.72 10.60 29.16
C LEU A 953 -6.04 11.01 29.84
N PRO A 954 -6.23 12.27 30.31
CA PRO A 954 -7.50 12.70 30.90
C PRO A 954 -8.67 12.67 29.90
N LEU A 955 -8.46 13.06 28.64
CA LEU A 955 -9.51 13.05 27.62
C LEU A 955 -9.93 11.63 27.23
N ASN A 956 -8.98 10.68 27.21
CA ASN A 956 -9.28 9.27 27.01
C ASN A 956 -10.07 8.68 28.18
N ILE A 957 -9.72 9.00 29.43
CA ILE A 957 -10.49 8.61 30.62
C ILE A 957 -11.90 9.24 30.60
N ILE A 958 -12.03 10.51 30.21
CA ILE A 958 -13.32 11.21 30.10
C ILE A 958 -14.24 10.52 29.07
N ILE A 959 -13.76 10.15 27.88
CA ILE A 959 -14.62 9.49 26.88
C ILE A 959 -15.01 8.07 27.31
N ILE A 960 -14.16 7.37 28.08
CA ILE A 960 -14.54 6.09 28.74
C ILE A 960 -15.65 6.32 29.76
N LEU A 961 -15.53 7.31 30.66
CA LEU A 961 -16.56 7.64 31.64
C LEU A 961 -17.89 8.05 30.98
N ILE A 962 -17.83 8.79 29.87
CA ILE A 962 -19.01 9.13 29.04
C ILE A 962 -19.63 7.86 28.45
N SER A 963 -18.85 6.91 27.92
CA SER A 963 -19.40 5.65 27.42
C SER A 963 -20.07 4.81 28.52
N VAL A 964 -19.51 4.77 29.73
CA VAL A 964 -20.13 4.10 30.89
C VAL A 964 -21.43 4.80 31.29
N TYR A 965 -21.46 6.14 31.34
CA TYR A 965 -22.68 6.91 31.60
C TYR A 965 -23.76 6.63 30.54
N LEU A 966 -23.39 6.61 29.24
CA LEU A 966 -24.32 6.35 28.14
C LEU A 966 -24.86 4.91 28.12
N VAL A 967 -24.18 3.94 28.74
CA VAL A 967 -24.71 2.57 28.91
C VAL A 967 -25.55 2.44 30.18
N VAL A 968 -25.11 3.03 31.29
CA VAL A 968 -25.75 2.86 32.62
C VAL A 968 -26.96 3.76 32.81
N ALA A 969 -26.91 5.03 32.39
CA ALA A 969 -28.00 5.97 32.65
C ALA A 969 -29.33 5.57 31.99
N PRO A 970 -29.40 5.11 30.72
CA PRO A 970 -30.65 4.67 30.10
C PRO A 970 -31.31 3.47 30.78
N LEU A 971 -30.51 2.53 31.31
CA LEU A 971 -31.00 1.38 32.10
C LEU A 971 -31.72 1.82 33.39
N ILE A 972 -31.38 2.98 33.95
CA ILE A 972 -32.02 3.57 35.13
C ILE A 972 -33.13 4.55 34.72
N ALA A 973 -32.97 5.24 33.59
CA ALA A 973 -33.86 6.29 33.11
C ALA A 973 -35.20 5.75 32.57
N ALA A 974 -35.10 4.76 31.70
CA ALA A 974 -36.19 4.20 30.91
C ALA A 974 -35.82 2.74 30.59
N PRO A 975 -35.87 1.82 31.58
CA PRO A 975 -35.50 0.42 31.40
C PRO A 975 -36.36 -0.27 30.34
N SER A 976 -35.90 -0.24 29.09
CA SER A 976 -36.57 -0.89 27.97
C SER A 976 -36.22 -2.38 27.93
N ILE A 977 -37.20 -3.20 27.53
CA ILE A 977 -36.96 -4.62 27.24
C ILE A 977 -35.93 -4.76 26.09
N GLY A 978 -35.84 -3.77 25.20
CA GLY A 978 -34.82 -3.70 24.15
C GLY A 978 -33.39 -3.72 24.68
N PHE A 979 -33.08 -2.97 25.75
CA PHE A 979 -31.74 -2.98 26.35
C PHE A 979 -31.39 -4.33 26.99
N LEU A 980 -32.37 -4.98 27.64
CA LEU A 980 -32.21 -6.33 28.18
C LEU A 980 -31.99 -7.38 27.07
N ILE A 981 -32.75 -7.29 25.97
CA ILE A 981 -32.56 -8.14 24.78
C ILE A 981 -31.18 -7.90 24.15
N ALA A 982 -30.74 -6.64 24.03
CA ALA A 982 -29.41 -6.32 23.51
C ALA A 982 -28.30 -6.95 24.35
N GLY A 983 -28.33 -6.73 25.68
CA GLY A 983 -27.36 -7.33 26.61
C GLY A 983 -27.37 -8.85 26.58
N ALA A 984 -28.56 -9.47 26.56
CA ALA A 984 -28.72 -10.91 26.46
C ALA A 984 -28.17 -11.47 25.14
N LEU A 985 -28.47 -10.84 23.99
CA LEU A 985 -27.96 -11.27 22.68
C LEU A 985 -26.44 -11.11 22.55
N ILE A 986 -25.85 -10.06 23.13
CA ILE A 986 -24.39 -9.90 23.22
C ILE A 986 -23.79 -11.08 23.99
N LEU A 987 -24.27 -11.34 25.21
CA LEU A 987 -23.74 -12.42 26.06
C LEU A 987 -24.01 -13.82 25.48
N PHE A 988 -25.11 -14.01 24.74
CA PHE A 988 -25.45 -15.26 24.07
C PHE A 988 -24.41 -15.68 23.02
N GLY A 989 -23.64 -14.73 22.47
CA GLY A 989 -22.48 -15.04 21.63
C GLY A 989 -21.45 -15.96 22.30
N LEU A 990 -21.30 -15.91 23.63
CA LEU A 990 -20.39 -16.81 24.36
C LEU A 990 -20.78 -18.29 24.23
N VAL A 991 -22.08 -18.58 24.03
CA VAL A 991 -22.61 -19.94 23.82
C VAL A 991 -22.13 -20.51 22.48
N PHE A 992 -21.86 -19.65 21.48
CA PHE A 992 -21.31 -20.03 20.18
C PHE A 992 -19.77 -19.97 20.16
N TYR A 993 -19.16 -19.00 20.85
CA TYR A 993 -17.71 -18.90 21.01
C TYR A 993 -17.09 -20.19 21.55
N TYR A 994 -17.65 -20.76 22.63
CA TYR A 994 -17.06 -21.93 23.28
C TYR A 994 -16.96 -23.17 22.37
N PRO A 995 -18.04 -23.67 21.72
CA PRO A 995 -17.94 -24.82 20.82
C PRO A 995 -17.24 -24.50 19.50
N PHE A 996 -17.58 -23.39 18.82
CA PHE A 996 -17.16 -23.18 17.43
C PHE A 996 -15.79 -22.52 17.29
N VAL A 997 -15.42 -21.58 18.19
CA VAL A 997 -14.16 -20.83 18.09
C VAL A 997 -13.10 -21.40 19.04
N TYR A 998 -13.44 -21.57 20.31
CA TYR A 998 -12.51 -22.04 21.34
C TYR A 998 -12.24 -23.56 21.26
N ARG A 999 -13.28 -24.38 21.11
CA ARG A 999 -13.15 -25.85 20.92
C ARG A 999 -12.99 -26.29 19.47
N LYS A 1000 -13.23 -25.40 18.49
CA LYS A 1000 -13.16 -25.69 17.04
C LYS A 1000 -13.98 -26.92 16.60
N ILE A 1001 -15.20 -27.04 17.13
CA ILE A 1001 -16.11 -28.15 16.79
C ILE A 1001 -16.77 -27.87 15.44
N GLU A 1002 -16.35 -28.58 14.40
CA GLU A 1002 -17.01 -28.55 13.10
C GLU A 1002 -18.23 -29.46 13.07
N LEU A 1003 -19.42 -28.87 12.92
CA LEU A 1003 -20.64 -29.63 12.64
C LEU A 1003 -20.70 -29.98 11.15
N THR A 1004 -20.71 -31.28 10.83
CA THR A 1004 -20.71 -31.80 9.44
C THR A 1004 -21.84 -31.24 8.58
N ILE A 1005 -22.97 -30.85 9.18
CA ILE A 1005 -24.09 -30.19 8.50
C ILE A 1005 -23.68 -28.78 8.02
N ILE A 1006 -22.97 -28.01 8.85
CA ILE A 1006 -22.46 -26.67 8.50
C ILE A 1006 -21.38 -26.79 7.42
N THR A 1007 -20.46 -27.75 7.53
CA THR A 1007 -19.42 -27.97 6.50
C THR A 1007 -20.04 -28.34 5.14
N LYS A 1008 -21.06 -29.22 5.12
CA LYS A 1008 -21.82 -29.55 3.91
C LYS A 1008 -22.60 -28.36 3.36
N LEU A 1009 -23.23 -27.56 4.22
CA LEU A 1009 -23.97 -26.36 3.82
C LEU A 1009 -23.05 -25.29 3.22
N ASN A 1010 -21.88 -25.04 3.83
CA ASN A 1010 -20.85 -24.15 3.28
C ASN A 1010 -20.41 -24.61 1.88
N ALA A 1011 -20.06 -25.89 1.71
CA ALA A 1011 -19.64 -26.44 0.43
C ALA A 1011 -20.74 -26.34 -0.65
N PHE A 1012 -22.01 -26.58 -0.27
CA PHE A 1012 -23.16 -26.40 -1.15
C PHE A 1012 -23.32 -24.93 -1.58
N LEU A 1013 -23.31 -23.98 -0.63
CA LEU A 1013 -23.47 -22.55 -0.91
C LEU A 1013 -22.32 -22.00 -1.77
N ILE A 1014 -21.07 -22.41 -1.50
CA ILE A 1014 -19.89 -22.04 -2.30
C ILE A 1014 -20.04 -22.52 -3.75
N THR A 1015 -20.48 -23.76 -3.94
CA THR A 1015 -20.68 -24.35 -5.27
C THR A 1015 -21.87 -23.73 -6.01
N PHE A 1016 -23.03 -23.64 -5.35
CA PHE A 1016 -24.29 -23.16 -5.93
C PHE A 1016 -24.21 -21.69 -6.39
N PHE A 1017 -23.61 -20.81 -5.58
CA PHE A 1017 -23.43 -19.40 -5.93
C PHE A 1017 -22.13 -19.11 -6.70
N GLY A 1018 -21.36 -20.13 -7.09
CA GLY A 1018 -20.13 -19.98 -7.87
C GLY A 1018 -19.09 -19.10 -7.17
N LEU A 1019 -18.94 -19.26 -5.86
CA LEU A 1019 -18.09 -18.43 -5.02
C LEU A 1019 -16.63 -18.89 -5.02
N LYS A 1020 -15.71 -17.98 -4.71
CA LYS A 1020 -14.30 -18.27 -4.40
C LYS A 1020 -13.89 -17.50 -3.15
N ARG A 1021 -13.03 -18.08 -2.32
CA ARG A 1021 -12.48 -17.40 -1.12
C ARG A 1021 -11.69 -16.16 -1.53
N ALA A 1022 -11.97 -15.03 -0.87
CA ALA A 1022 -11.20 -13.81 -1.03
C ALA A 1022 -10.00 -13.85 -0.08
N GLN A 1023 -8.79 -13.68 -0.63
CA GLN A 1023 -7.64 -13.32 0.18
C GLN A 1023 -7.73 -11.82 0.48
N VAL A 1024 -7.66 -11.48 1.76
CA VAL A 1024 -7.48 -10.12 2.27
C VAL A 1024 -6.43 -10.25 3.37
N ASN A 1025 -5.36 -9.46 3.29
CA ASN A 1025 -4.23 -9.59 4.21
C ASN A 1025 -4.63 -9.18 5.64
N ILE A 1026 -4.01 -9.83 6.64
CA ILE A 1026 -4.33 -9.68 8.08
C ILE A 1026 -3.11 -9.14 8.83
#